data_AF-A0A3B9LGS6-F1
#
_entry.id   AF-A0A3B9LGS6-F1
#
_cell.length_a   1.000
_cell.length_b   1.000
_cell.length_c   1.000
_cell.angle_alpha   90.00
_cell.angle_beta   90.00
_cell.angle_gamma   90.00
#
_symmetry.space_group_name_H-M   'P 1'
#
loop_
_entity.id
_entity.type
_entity.pdbx_description
1 polymer ?
#
loop_
_entity_poly.entity_id
_entity_poly.type
_entity_poly.pdbx_seq_one_letter_code
_entity_poly.pdbx_strand_id
1 'polypeptide(L)'
;MPSLHAFFIGYVAADSGTLLLHSEPGSGCDERTDSYRRLLSQFFEPHGPRNFKIKLWDGSELPAENGSARFTLAINDPQFFSALLSNPSAKTLGEAYVQNVFDIEGDIIAATALGDVFIGGDQSSLGVLGATKRLFKRSVAAALRSRHAFHTNHGWQSRKRAKQAISFHYDQPIEFWRLWLDPRLIYSCAYFATAEMSLASAQTAKLEMICRKLGLREGEELLDIGCGWGGLICYAAKHYGVKATGITLSRKQANYARALIVQQKLENSCRVATCDFREMGELERYDKIASIGMIEHVPGEAQLDYFQRAWRLLRPGGHFLNQGITTSATEEIRPGDSFIDAYVFPDARLVPIARTLTEAEAAGFELRDVESLREHYARTSRLWREALEACASEIRALTSETTLRIFRLYLAGFTSEFDRGRLNLYQTLLAKPSAGESRMPLTRETWYRSSPANEALESGMQKKAREFQEKPETERMFVGHYSVAFAVKSEKNLPNVEEETRSFRARKRKSPKRSERVITSRMKSLICFLLVAIAQSSANASETERILTRLENDWAHALVRRDTATFHRLIAPGFVYTEDATVMNKEELIRSIMADRVTSARNEEMKVHAYGDTAVVTGILRVRGGGKEGAFDRRYRFTDTWLFRNNQWRAIAAQDYLNRKQ
;
A
#
# COMPACT_ATOMS: atom_id res chain seq x y z
N MET A 1 -36.96 16.60 -23.64
CA MET A 1 -35.58 16.15 -23.38
C MET A 1 -35.59 14.63 -23.40
N PRO A 2 -35.04 13.95 -24.42
CA PRO A 2 -34.92 12.49 -24.36
C PRO A 2 -33.97 12.14 -23.21
N SER A 3 -34.37 11.20 -22.35
CA SER A 3 -33.55 10.75 -21.22
C SER A 3 -32.27 10.08 -21.71
N LEU A 4 -31.17 10.16 -20.95
CA LEU A 4 -29.88 9.48 -21.21
C LEU A 4 -30.05 8.02 -21.66
N HIS A 5 -31.11 7.36 -21.19
CA HIS A 5 -31.50 6.00 -21.52
C HIS A 5 -31.80 5.76 -23.00
N ALA A 6 -32.48 6.69 -23.69
CA ALA A 6 -32.83 6.54 -25.10
C ALA A 6 -31.60 6.65 -26.02
N PHE A 7 -30.64 7.53 -25.67
CA PHE A 7 -29.39 7.70 -26.41
C PHE A 7 -28.41 6.54 -26.17
N PHE A 8 -28.32 6.04 -24.93
CA PHE A 8 -27.43 4.92 -24.60
C PHE A 8 -27.91 3.61 -25.24
N ILE A 9 -29.23 3.37 -25.29
CA ILE A 9 -29.81 2.24 -26.02
C ILE A 9 -29.56 2.38 -27.53
N GLY A 10 -29.70 3.58 -28.10
CA GLY A 10 -29.40 3.83 -29.51
C GLY A 10 -27.94 3.55 -29.88
N TYR A 11 -26.99 3.98 -29.04
CA TYR A 11 -25.55 3.74 -29.26
C TYR A 11 -25.18 2.25 -29.12
N VAL A 12 -25.70 1.55 -28.12
CA VAL A 12 -25.44 0.10 -27.90
C VAL A 12 -26.14 -0.77 -28.97
N ALA A 13 -27.30 -0.35 -29.46
CA ALA A 13 -28.01 -1.06 -30.53
C ALA A 13 -27.32 -0.91 -31.90
N ALA A 14 -26.70 0.26 -32.16
CA ALA A 14 -25.87 0.48 -33.35
C ALA A 14 -24.58 -0.36 -33.32
N ASP A 15 -23.98 -0.58 -32.14
CA ASP A 15 -22.74 -1.34 -31.97
C ASP A 15 -22.94 -2.88 -31.95
N SER A 16 -24.20 -3.35 -31.82
CA SER A 16 -24.57 -4.78 -31.85
C SER A 16 -25.17 -5.25 -33.19
N GLY A 17 -25.02 -4.44 -34.25
CA GLY A 17 -25.42 -4.80 -35.60
C GLY A 17 -26.93 -4.94 -35.82
N THR A 18 -27.76 -4.46 -34.89
CA THR A 18 -29.23 -4.65 -34.96
C THR A 18 -29.97 -3.33 -34.79
N LEU A 19 -29.75 -2.39 -35.71
CA LEU A 19 -30.74 -1.36 -36.06
C LEU A 19 -30.34 -0.71 -37.40
N LEU A 20 -30.79 -1.35 -38.49
CA LEU A 20 -30.96 -0.67 -39.78
C LEU A 20 -32.11 0.32 -39.61
N LEU A 21 -31.79 1.59 -39.38
CA LEU A 21 -32.68 2.68 -39.77
C LEU A 21 -32.11 3.28 -41.05
N HIS A 22 -32.91 3.21 -42.10
CA HIS A 22 -32.65 3.81 -43.40
C HIS A 22 -32.17 5.27 -43.25
N SER A 23 -30.94 5.54 -43.68
CA SER A 23 -30.49 6.89 -44.03
C SER A 23 -30.21 6.94 -45.53
N GLU A 24 -30.76 7.94 -46.20
CA GLU A 24 -30.44 8.26 -47.58
C GLU A 24 -28.96 8.69 -47.71
N PRO A 25 -28.28 8.34 -48.81
CA PRO A 25 -26.86 8.58 -48.96
C PRO A 25 -26.58 10.05 -49.31
N GLY A 26 -26.15 10.88 -48.35
CA GLY A 26 -25.86 12.27 -48.69
C GLY A 26 -25.40 13.26 -47.61
N SER A 27 -24.59 12.90 -46.61
CA SER A 27 -23.73 13.86 -45.88
C SER A 27 -22.75 13.16 -44.94
N GLY A 28 -21.49 13.00 -45.37
CA GLY A 28 -20.45 12.23 -44.69
C GLY A 28 -19.77 12.93 -43.50
N CYS A 29 -20.53 13.29 -42.46
CA CYS A 29 -19.99 13.51 -41.12
C CYS A 29 -20.68 12.52 -40.17
N ASP A 30 -19.89 11.64 -39.57
CA ASP A 30 -20.30 10.36 -38.96
C ASP A 30 -21.28 10.55 -37.78
N GLU A 31 -22.56 10.20 -37.97
CA GLU A 31 -23.63 10.29 -36.94
C GLU A 31 -23.24 9.61 -35.61
N ARG A 32 -22.36 8.59 -35.69
CA ARG A 32 -21.82 7.89 -34.52
C ARG A 32 -20.91 8.78 -33.69
N THR A 33 -19.98 9.50 -34.33
CA THR A 33 -19.07 10.43 -33.66
C THR A 33 -19.85 11.58 -33.01
N ASP A 34 -20.83 12.16 -33.71
CA ASP A 34 -21.63 13.25 -33.15
C ASP A 34 -22.47 12.79 -31.95
N SER A 35 -22.98 11.56 -31.99
CA SER A 35 -23.65 10.94 -30.84
C SER A 35 -22.70 10.72 -29.67
N TYR A 36 -21.45 10.33 -29.93
CA TYR A 36 -20.41 10.16 -28.90
C TYR A 36 -19.96 11.49 -28.28
N ARG A 37 -19.81 12.56 -29.09
CA ARG A 37 -19.51 13.91 -28.60
C ARG A 37 -20.60 14.42 -27.65
N ARG A 38 -21.87 14.21 -28.00
CA ARG A 38 -23.00 14.55 -27.11
C ARG A 38 -22.93 13.80 -25.78
N LEU A 39 -22.60 12.51 -25.82
CA LEU A 39 -22.42 11.70 -24.61
C LEU A 39 -21.25 12.21 -23.75
N LEU A 40 -20.12 12.58 -24.37
CA LEU A 40 -18.99 13.18 -23.67
C LEU A 40 -19.35 14.50 -22.98
N SER A 41 -20.05 15.40 -23.69
CA SER A 41 -20.52 16.65 -23.11
C SER A 41 -21.42 16.42 -21.90
N GLN A 42 -22.40 15.51 -22.02
CA GLN A 42 -23.32 15.16 -20.91
C GLN A 42 -22.59 14.50 -19.73
N PHE A 43 -21.58 13.67 -19.98
CA PHE A 43 -20.81 13.02 -18.92
C PHE A 43 -20.00 14.02 -18.10
N PHE A 44 -19.37 15.01 -18.75
CA PHE A 44 -18.52 15.98 -18.07
C PHE A 44 -19.26 17.22 -17.54
N GLU A 45 -20.45 17.54 -18.05
CA GLU A 45 -21.26 18.70 -17.62
C GLU A 45 -21.44 18.81 -16.08
N PRO A 46 -21.73 17.72 -15.32
CA PRO A 46 -21.87 17.80 -13.87
C PRO A 46 -20.58 18.14 -13.12
N HIS A 47 -19.41 18.03 -13.77
CA HIS A 47 -18.10 18.23 -13.17
C HIS A 47 -17.52 19.63 -13.42
N GLY A 48 -18.31 20.53 -14.01
CA GLY A 48 -17.90 21.89 -14.37
C GLY A 48 -17.12 21.95 -15.69
N PRO A 49 -16.66 23.15 -16.08
CA PRO A 49 -16.03 23.35 -17.37
C PRO A 49 -14.72 22.56 -17.50
N ARG A 50 -14.57 21.83 -18.61
CA ARG A 50 -13.37 21.03 -18.87
C ARG A 50 -12.14 21.90 -19.10
N ASN A 51 -11.04 21.54 -18.45
CA ASN A 51 -9.73 22.17 -18.60
C ASN A 51 -8.73 21.31 -19.39
N PHE A 52 -9.24 20.41 -20.24
CA PHE A 52 -8.46 19.48 -21.05
C PHE A 52 -9.14 19.26 -22.41
N LYS A 53 -8.35 18.86 -23.41
CA LYS A 53 -8.86 18.49 -24.74
C LYS A 53 -9.31 17.03 -24.75
N ILE A 54 -10.19 16.67 -25.67
CA ILE A 54 -10.50 15.27 -25.97
C ILE A 54 -10.25 15.04 -27.46
N LYS A 55 -9.55 13.96 -27.80
CA LYS A 55 -9.31 13.51 -29.17
C LYS A 55 -9.95 12.15 -29.35
N LEU A 56 -10.75 11.98 -30.40
CA LEU A 56 -11.47 10.75 -30.69
C LEU A 56 -10.70 9.86 -31.67
N TRP A 57 -11.12 8.60 -31.80
CA TRP A 57 -10.50 7.59 -32.66
C TRP A 57 -10.52 7.95 -34.15
N ASP A 58 -11.45 8.81 -34.57
CA ASP A 58 -11.55 9.35 -35.93
C ASP A 58 -10.66 10.59 -36.16
N GLY A 59 -9.88 10.98 -35.15
CA GLY A 59 -8.99 12.13 -35.18
C GLY A 59 -9.67 13.45 -34.83
N SER A 60 -10.98 13.48 -34.60
CA SER A 60 -11.66 14.72 -34.25
C SER A 60 -11.41 15.15 -32.81
N GLU A 61 -11.41 16.47 -32.58
CA GLU A 61 -11.05 17.07 -31.29
C GLU A 61 -12.18 17.90 -30.69
N LEU A 62 -12.33 17.80 -29.37
CA LEU A 62 -13.12 18.72 -28.55
C LEU A 62 -12.14 19.60 -27.76
N PRO A 63 -12.19 20.94 -27.91
CA PRO A 63 -11.33 21.84 -27.18
C PRO A 63 -11.66 21.85 -25.69
N ALA A 64 -10.72 22.37 -24.89
CA ALA A 64 -10.98 22.73 -23.50
C ALA A 64 -11.94 23.93 -23.44
N GLU A 65 -12.85 23.94 -22.49
CA GLU A 65 -13.89 24.96 -22.35
C GLU A 65 -13.38 26.24 -21.68
N ASN A 66 -12.30 26.16 -20.92
CA ASN A 66 -11.67 27.31 -20.25
C ASN A 66 -10.43 27.87 -20.98
N GLY A 67 -10.19 27.46 -22.24
CA GLY A 67 -9.15 28.02 -23.10
C GLY A 67 -7.70 27.59 -22.82
N SER A 68 -7.42 26.83 -21.77
CA SER A 68 -6.08 26.27 -21.52
C SER A 68 -6.15 24.78 -21.16
N ALA A 69 -5.35 23.95 -21.84
CA ALA A 69 -5.32 22.51 -21.65
C ALA A 69 -3.92 22.04 -21.26
N ARG A 70 -3.79 21.37 -20.12
CA ARG A 70 -2.52 20.73 -19.70
C ARG A 70 -2.30 19.36 -20.34
N PHE A 71 -3.37 18.73 -20.79
CA PHE A 71 -3.35 17.42 -21.43
C PHE A 71 -4.54 17.25 -22.39
N THR A 72 -4.45 16.22 -23.22
CA THR A 72 -5.52 15.70 -24.09
C THR A 72 -5.85 14.28 -23.66
N LEU A 73 -7.13 14.00 -23.40
CA LEU A 73 -7.65 12.64 -23.28
C LEU A 73 -7.87 12.07 -24.69
N ALA A 74 -6.99 11.18 -25.14
CA ALA A 74 -7.09 10.54 -26.45
C ALA A 74 -7.86 9.22 -26.32
N ILE A 75 -9.09 9.18 -26.83
CA ILE A 75 -9.94 8.00 -26.85
C ILE A 75 -9.67 7.25 -28.15
N ASN A 76 -8.92 6.16 -28.06
CA ASN A 76 -8.48 5.39 -29.22
C ASN A 76 -9.51 4.33 -29.65
N ASP A 77 -10.42 3.96 -28.75
CA ASP A 77 -11.44 2.94 -28.99
C ASP A 77 -12.84 3.46 -28.57
N PRO A 78 -13.86 3.39 -29.47
CA PRO A 78 -15.24 3.79 -29.16
C PRO A 78 -15.91 3.01 -28.02
N GLN A 79 -15.33 1.88 -27.58
CA GLN A 79 -15.79 1.07 -26.46
C GLN A 79 -15.38 1.62 -25.09
N PHE A 80 -14.60 2.72 -25.03
CA PHE A 80 -14.11 3.33 -23.78
C PHE A 80 -15.19 3.50 -22.69
N PHE A 81 -16.38 4.02 -23.03
CA PHE A 81 -17.47 4.14 -22.04
C PHE A 81 -18.13 2.81 -21.68
N SER A 82 -18.24 1.87 -22.62
CA SER A 82 -18.79 0.53 -22.33
C SER A 82 -17.91 -0.23 -21.33
N ALA A 83 -16.59 -0.08 -21.48
CA ALA A 83 -15.58 -0.58 -20.55
C ALA A 83 -15.73 0.01 -19.14
N LEU A 84 -15.83 1.34 -19.03
CA LEU A 84 -15.88 2.07 -17.76
C LEU A 84 -17.22 1.92 -17.02
N LEU A 85 -18.35 1.96 -17.74
CA LEU A 85 -19.70 1.93 -17.14
C LEU A 85 -20.12 0.52 -16.67
N SER A 86 -19.45 -0.53 -17.16
CA SER A 86 -19.73 -1.91 -16.76
C SER A 86 -19.25 -2.23 -15.33
N ASN A 87 -18.09 -1.70 -14.94
CA ASN A 87 -17.51 -1.84 -13.60
C ASN A 87 -16.46 -0.73 -13.33
N PRO A 88 -16.89 0.50 -12.98
CA PRO A 88 -15.98 1.62 -12.79
C PRO A 88 -15.12 1.39 -11.54
N SER A 89 -13.81 1.27 -11.75
CA SER A 89 -12.82 1.14 -10.70
C SER A 89 -11.46 1.67 -11.18
N ALA A 90 -10.57 2.00 -10.25
CA ALA A 90 -9.19 2.37 -10.58
C ALA A 90 -8.49 1.27 -11.39
N LYS A 91 -8.79 0.01 -11.10
CA LYS A 91 -8.28 -1.14 -11.84
C LYS A 91 -8.78 -1.18 -13.29
N THR A 92 -10.08 -1.04 -13.52
CA THR A 92 -10.68 -1.06 -14.88
C THR A 92 -10.16 0.11 -15.72
N LEU A 93 -10.05 1.31 -15.13
CA LEU A 93 -9.49 2.48 -15.81
C LEU A 93 -8.02 2.27 -16.17
N GLY A 94 -7.23 1.70 -15.25
CA GLY A 94 -5.83 1.37 -15.53
C GLY A 94 -5.66 0.27 -16.59
N GLU A 95 -6.54 -0.74 -16.61
CA GLU A 95 -6.56 -1.78 -17.63
C GLU A 95 -6.86 -1.21 -19.02
N ALA A 96 -7.85 -0.34 -19.14
CA ALA A 96 -8.17 0.38 -20.37
C ALA A 96 -6.98 1.23 -20.86
N TYR A 97 -6.27 1.91 -19.96
CA TYR A 97 -5.06 2.65 -20.30
C TYR A 97 -3.96 1.70 -20.83
N VAL A 98 -3.67 0.62 -20.11
CA VAL A 98 -2.62 -0.34 -20.48
C VAL A 98 -2.91 -1.00 -21.83
N GLN A 99 -4.18 -1.26 -22.14
CA GLN A 99 -4.62 -1.84 -23.43
C GLN A 99 -4.77 -0.81 -24.55
N ASN A 100 -4.40 0.45 -24.31
CA ASN A 100 -4.48 1.54 -25.27
C ASN A 100 -5.92 1.84 -25.75
N VAL A 101 -6.95 1.52 -24.96
CA VAL A 101 -8.36 1.95 -25.18
C VAL A 101 -8.44 3.48 -25.12
N PHE A 102 -7.64 4.08 -24.25
CA PHE A 102 -7.37 5.52 -24.24
C PHE A 102 -5.91 5.79 -23.88
N ASP A 103 -5.47 7.00 -24.15
CA ASP A 103 -4.17 7.55 -23.76
C ASP A 103 -4.31 8.98 -23.23
N ILE A 104 -3.23 9.48 -22.65
CA ILE A 104 -3.10 10.87 -22.20
C ILE A 104 -1.91 11.50 -22.94
N GLU A 105 -2.20 12.48 -23.79
CA GLU A 105 -1.15 13.30 -24.42
C GLU A 105 -0.90 14.54 -23.53
N GLY A 106 0.35 14.82 -23.16
CA GLY A 106 0.70 15.94 -22.28
C GLY A 106 0.85 15.55 -20.81
N ASP A 107 0.38 16.39 -19.89
CA ASP A 107 0.60 16.22 -18.45
C ASP A 107 -0.28 15.13 -17.83
N ILE A 108 0.26 13.91 -17.77
CA ILE A 108 -0.42 12.75 -17.17
C ILE A 108 -0.66 12.89 -15.65
N ILE A 109 0.12 13.69 -14.91
CA ILE A 109 -0.18 13.93 -13.49
C ILE A 109 -1.46 14.75 -13.40
N ALA A 110 -1.62 15.79 -14.21
CA ALA A 110 -2.84 16.58 -14.22
C ALA A 110 -4.07 15.73 -14.57
N ALA A 111 -3.90 14.73 -15.46
CA ALA A 111 -4.96 13.81 -15.83
C ALA A 111 -5.38 12.83 -14.72
N THR A 112 -4.61 12.65 -13.64
CA THR A 112 -5.03 11.75 -12.54
C THR A 112 -6.31 12.21 -11.85
N ALA A 113 -6.64 13.51 -11.91
CA ALA A 113 -7.91 14.06 -11.42
C ALA A 113 -9.13 13.48 -12.15
N LEU A 114 -8.96 12.99 -13.38
CA LEU A 114 -10.03 12.27 -14.08
C LEU A 114 -10.42 10.97 -13.37
N GLY A 115 -9.51 10.37 -12.61
CA GLY A 115 -9.82 9.19 -11.79
C GLY A 115 -10.96 9.46 -10.81
N ASP A 116 -10.93 10.62 -10.13
CA ASP A 116 -12.00 11.01 -9.20
C ASP A 116 -13.33 11.25 -9.93
N VAL A 117 -13.29 11.76 -11.17
CA VAL A 117 -14.48 11.94 -12.03
C VAL A 117 -15.07 10.59 -12.47
N PHE A 118 -14.24 9.66 -12.95
CA PHE A 118 -14.70 8.37 -13.45
C PHE A 118 -15.10 7.38 -12.34
N ILE A 119 -14.52 7.51 -11.14
CA ILE A 119 -14.69 6.54 -10.03
C ILE A 119 -15.57 7.10 -8.91
N GLY A 120 -15.46 8.40 -8.61
CA GLY A 120 -16.05 9.05 -7.43
C GLY A 120 -17.33 9.84 -7.67
N GLY A 121 -17.83 9.94 -8.92
CA GLY A 121 -19.08 10.65 -9.22
C GLY A 121 -20.29 10.01 -8.54
N ASP A 122 -21.22 10.85 -8.06
CA ASP A 122 -22.54 10.43 -7.61
C ASP A 122 -23.27 9.74 -8.78
N GLN A 123 -23.22 8.40 -8.79
CA GLN A 123 -23.84 7.58 -9.82
C GLN A 123 -25.38 7.62 -9.76
N SER A 124 -25.97 8.39 -8.84
CA SER A 124 -27.40 8.67 -8.83
C SER A 124 -27.89 9.35 -10.12
N SER A 125 -27.03 10.14 -10.78
CA SER A 125 -27.33 10.77 -12.08
C SER A 125 -27.37 9.79 -13.26
N LEU A 126 -26.81 8.59 -13.11
CA LEU A 126 -26.91 7.46 -14.05
C LEU A 126 -28.01 6.46 -13.64
N GLY A 127 -28.96 6.90 -12.79
CA GLY A 127 -30.07 6.13 -12.22
C GLY A 127 -31.12 5.60 -13.21
N VAL A 128 -30.94 5.77 -14.53
CA VAL A 128 -31.86 5.23 -15.54
C VAL A 128 -31.34 3.94 -16.20
N LEU A 129 -30.13 3.46 -15.88
CA LEU A 129 -29.54 2.23 -16.46
C LEU A 129 -29.78 0.94 -15.64
N GLY A 130 -30.87 0.86 -14.88
CA GLY A 130 -31.15 -0.26 -13.97
C GLY A 130 -31.51 -1.60 -14.66
N ALA A 131 -32.14 -1.56 -15.83
CA ALA A 131 -32.73 -2.76 -16.45
C ALA A 131 -31.86 -3.43 -17.53
N THR A 132 -30.98 -2.69 -18.21
CA THR A 132 -30.09 -3.23 -19.27
C THR A 132 -28.74 -3.76 -18.74
N LYS A 133 -28.43 -3.51 -17.46
CA LYS A 133 -27.18 -3.90 -16.79
C LYS A 133 -26.91 -5.41 -16.69
N ARG A 134 -27.82 -6.32 -17.08
CA ARG A 134 -27.69 -7.75 -16.74
C ARG A 134 -27.28 -8.67 -17.90
N LEU A 135 -27.39 -8.22 -19.16
CA LEU A 135 -27.16 -9.09 -20.33
C LEU A 135 -25.80 -8.88 -21.03
N PHE A 136 -25.16 -7.71 -20.90
CA PHE A 136 -23.87 -7.41 -21.56
C PHE A 136 -22.65 -7.34 -20.61
N LYS A 137 -22.84 -7.50 -19.29
CA LYS A 137 -21.81 -7.29 -18.26
C LYS A 137 -20.60 -8.23 -18.29
N ARG A 138 -20.63 -9.32 -19.07
CA ARG A 138 -19.62 -10.39 -18.99
C ARG A 138 -18.61 -10.41 -20.13
N SER A 139 -18.87 -9.81 -21.30
CA SER A 139 -17.99 -9.96 -22.47
C SER A 139 -16.86 -8.92 -22.50
N VAL A 140 -17.16 -7.62 -22.36
CA VAL A 140 -16.17 -6.54 -22.51
C VAL A 140 -15.21 -6.47 -21.32
N ALA A 141 -15.72 -6.49 -20.09
CA ALA A 141 -14.86 -6.49 -18.89
C ALA A 141 -14.01 -7.76 -18.75
N ALA A 142 -14.40 -8.88 -19.39
CA ALA A 142 -13.56 -10.07 -19.48
C ALA A 142 -12.50 -9.94 -20.59
N ALA A 143 -12.80 -9.24 -21.69
CA ALA A 143 -11.86 -8.94 -22.77
C ALA A 143 -10.75 -7.96 -22.32
N LEU A 144 -11.06 -7.05 -21.39
CA LEU A 144 -10.10 -6.09 -20.84
C LEU A 144 -9.19 -6.67 -19.73
N ARG A 145 -9.43 -7.89 -19.26
CA ARG A 145 -8.54 -8.53 -18.27
C ARG A 145 -7.22 -8.87 -18.92
N SER A 146 -6.18 -8.13 -18.56
CA SER A 146 -4.82 -8.43 -19.00
C SER A 146 -4.34 -9.75 -18.40
N ARG A 147 -3.67 -10.58 -19.22
CA ARG A 147 -2.93 -11.78 -18.76
C ARG A 147 -1.76 -11.44 -17.83
N HIS A 148 -1.40 -10.16 -17.72
CA HIS A 148 -0.32 -9.65 -16.87
C HIS A 148 -0.77 -9.32 -15.44
N ALA A 149 -2.07 -9.33 -15.14
CA ALA A 149 -2.57 -9.06 -13.80
C ALA A 149 -2.17 -10.18 -12.83
N PHE A 150 -1.60 -9.80 -11.69
CA PHE A 150 -1.29 -10.75 -10.63
C PHE A 150 -2.55 -11.06 -9.81
N HIS A 151 -2.85 -12.33 -9.57
CA HIS A 151 -3.94 -12.72 -8.66
C HIS A 151 -3.55 -12.38 -7.23
N THR A 152 -4.32 -11.54 -6.53
CA THR A 152 -4.12 -11.22 -5.11
C THR A 152 -4.62 -12.37 -4.24
N ASN A 153 -3.77 -12.93 -3.39
CA ASN A 153 -4.17 -13.84 -2.34
C ASN A 153 -3.17 -13.70 -1.19
N HIS A 154 -3.65 -13.16 -0.06
CA HIS A 154 -2.84 -12.60 1.02
C HIS A 154 -1.86 -13.63 1.59
N GLY A 155 -0.58 -13.27 1.63
CA GLY A 155 0.49 -14.26 1.79
C GLY A 155 1.65 -13.88 2.69
N TRP A 156 1.53 -12.95 3.65
CA TRP A 156 2.60 -12.77 4.65
C TRP A 156 2.93 -14.09 5.34
N GLN A 157 1.94 -14.92 5.66
CA GLN A 157 2.15 -16.27 6.21
C GLN A 157 2.91 -17.21 5.24
N SER A 158 2.85 -16.98 3.93
CA SER A 158 3.44 -17.83 2.89
C SER A 158 4.74 -17.25 2.32
N ARG A 159 5.88 -17.79 2.76
CA ARG A 159 7.23 -17.42 2.27
C ARG A 159 7.37 -17.47 0.75
N LYS A 160 6.82 -18.53 0.13
CA LYS A 160 6.83 -18.70 -1.33
C LYS A 160 6.12 -17.54 -2.02
N ARG A 161 5.05 -17.04 -1.42
CA ARG A 161 4.22 -15.96 -1.96
C ARG A 161 4.90 -14.60 -1.87
N ALA A 162 5.42 -14.24 -0.71
CA ALA A 162 6.19 -13.00 -0.52
C ALA A 162 7.35 -12.91 -1.53
N LYS A 163 8.05 -14.03 -1.77
CA LYS A 163 9.09 -14.10 -2.80
C LYS A 163 8.55 -13.92 -4.22
N GLN A 164 7.39 -14.49 -4.55
CA GLN A 164 6.75 -14.32 -5.87
C GLN A 164 6.30 -12.87 -6.11
N ALA A 165 5.68 -12.23 -5.12
CA ALA A 165 5.22 -10.84 -5.23
C ALA A 165 6.39 -9.86 -5.40
N ILE A 166 7.47 -10.04 -4.62
CA ILE A 166 8.70 -9.26 -4.81
C ILE A 166 9.30 -9.53 -6.20
N SER A 167 9.37 -10.79 -6.62
CA SER A 167 9.93 -11.12 -7.94
C SER A 167 9.11 -10.50 -9.07
N PHE A 168 7.78 -10.44 -8.96
CA PHE A 168 6.89 -9.89 -9.99
C PHE A 168 7.21 -8.43 -10.36
N HIS A 169 7.39 -7.55 -9.38
CA HIS A 169 7.73 -6.14 -9.64
C HIS A 169 9.18 -5.95 -10.10
N TYR A 170 10.11 -6.72 -9.53
CA TYR A 170 11.55 -6.57 -9.77
C TYR A 170 12.11 -7.44 -10.91
N ASP A 171 11.26 -8.14 -11.68
CA ASP A 171 11.74 -9.11 -12.67
C ASP A 171 12.32 -8.46 -13.93
N GLN A 172 12.09 -7.16 -14.13
CA GLN A 172 12.63 -6.41 -15.26
C GLN A 172 14.17 -6.47 -15.30
N PRO A 173 14.77 -6.51 -16.50
CA PRO A 173 16.22 -6.58 -16.68
C PRO A 173 16.91 -5.38 -15.99
N ILE A 174 18.17 -5.55 -15.58
CA ILE A 174 18.89 -4.50 -14.84
C ILE A 174 19.04 -3.22 -15.69
N GLU A 175 19.14 -3.41 -17.00
CA GLU A 175 19.20 -2.37 -18.03
C GLU A 175 17.96 -1.47 -17.98
N PHE A 176 16.77 -2.04 -17.78
CA PHE A 176 15.54 -1.25 -17.61
C PHE A 176 15.64 -0.30 -16.42
N TRP A 177 16.10 -0.78 -15.26
CA TRP A 177 16.23 0.05 -14.06
C TRP A 177 17.33 1.12 -14.20
N ARG A 178 18.42 0.80 -14.90
CA ARG A 178 19.55 1.74 -15.13
C ARG A 178 19.18 2.95 -15.97
N LEU A 179 18.14 2.86 -16.80
CA LEU A 179 17.76 3.96 -17.68
C LEU A 179 17.16 5.17 -16.94
N TRP A 180 16.46 4.95 -15.82
CA TRP A 180 15.69 6.00 -15.16
C TRP A 180 15.92 6.14 -13.65
N LEU A 181 16.61 5.18 -13.01
CA LEU A 181 17.10 5.34 -11.64
C LEU A 181 18.45 6.08 -11.59
N ASP A 182 18.89 6.40 -10.37
CA ASP A 182 20.25 6.89 -10.18
C ASP A 182 21.29 5.78 -10.46
N PRO A 183 22.57 6.13 -10.67
CA PRO A 183 23.61 5.14 -10.98
C PRO A 183 23.81 4.01 -9.96
N ARG A 184 23.33 4.18 -8.72
CA ARG A 184 23.39 3.17 -7.64
C ARG A 184 22.14 2.30 -7.57
N LEU A 185 21.17 2.51 -8.47
CA LEU A 185 19.90 1.78 -8.55
C LEU A 185 19.09 1.86 -7.26
N ILE A 186 19.03 3.04 -6.63
CA ILE A 186 18.25 3.22 -5.40
C ILE A 186 16.80 3.48 -5.78
N TYR A 187 15.99 2.42 -5.69
CA TYR A 187 14.55 2.49 -5.89
C TYR A 187 13.81 2.76 -4.58
N SER A 188 14.10 3.92 -3.99
CA SER A 188 13.40 4.47 -2.83
C SER A 188 13.50 5.99 -2.85
N CYS A 189 12.74 6.68 -2.00
CA CYS A 189 12.79 8.14 -1.88
C CYS A 189 14.21 8.68 -1.68
N ALA A 190 14.54 9.72 -2.44
CA ALA A 190 15.76 10.52 -2.28
C ALA A 190 15.56 11.65 -1.25
N TYR A 191 16.63 12.31 -0.81
CA TYR A 191 16.57 13.45 0.11
C TYR A 191 17.14 14.69 -0.58
N PHE A 192 16.34 15.76 -0.62
CA PHE A 192 16.66 17.00 -1.34
C PHE A 192 16.92 18.11 -0.33
N ALA A 193 18.18 18.29 0.04
CA ALA A 193 18.58 19.41 0.90
C ALA A 193 18.35 20.78 0.22
N THR A 194 18.41 20.83 -1.11
CA THR A 194 18.04 22.00 -1.91
C THR A 194 17.18 21.60 -3.11
N ALA A 195 16.49 22.59 -3.69
CA ALA A 195 15.58 22.39 -4.81
C ALA A 195 16.29 22.24 -6.16
N GLU A 196 17.62 22.23 -6.21
CA GLU A 196 18.41 22.14 -7.44
C GLU A 196 19.16 20.81 -7.55
N MET A 197 19.12 19.98 -6.49
CA MET A 197 19.85 18.72 -6.46
C MET A 197 19.38 17.77 -7.57
N SER A 198 20.35 17.16 -8.26
CA SER A 198 20.11 16.02 -9.13
C SER A 198 19.60 14.81 -8.32
N LEU A 199 18.90 13.88 -8.98
CA LEU A 199 18.46 12.63 -8.34
C LEU A 199 19.66 11.86 -7.72
N ALA A 200 20.78 11.78 -8.43
CA ALA A 200 21.97 11.06 -7.96
C ALA A 200 22.61 11.71 -6.71
N SER A 201 22.64 13.03 -6.64
CA SER A 201 23.10 13.77 -5.46
C SER A 201 22.11 13.60 -4.30
N ALA A 202 20.81 13.71 -4.58
CA ALA A 202 19.75 13.57 -3.57
C ALA A 202 19.70 12.15 -2.96
N GLN A 203 19.95 11.12 -3.76
CA GLN A 203 20.09 9.76 -3.24
C GLN A 203 21.32 9.60 -2.35
N THR A 204 22.44 10.25 -2.70
CA THR A 204 23.64 10.25 -1.85
C THR A 204 23.37 10.93 -0.51
N ALA A 205 22.71 12.09 -0.53
CA ALA A 205 22.33 12.81 0.68
C ALA A 205 21.38 11.97 1.56
N LYS A 206 20.48 11.19 0.97
CA LYS A 206 19.64 10.24 1.70
C LYS A 206 20.44 9.12 2.36
N LEU A 207 21.41 8.53 1.68
CA LEU A 207 22.29 7.50 2.27
C LEU A 207 23.09 8.08 3.44
N GLU A 208 23.65 9.27 3.27
CA GLU A 208 24.38 10.00 4.31
C GLU A 208 23.50 10.28 5.53
N MET A 209 22.30 10.83 5.30
CA MET A 209 21.35 11.12 6.37
C MET A 209 20.99 9.87 7.17
N ILE A 210 20.75 8.74 6.51
CA ILE A 210 20.49 7.45 7.19
C ILE A 210 21.67 7.06 8.09
N CYS A 211 22.91 7.14 7.58
CA CYS A 211 24.10 6.78 8.35
C CYS A 211 24.29 7.70 9.57
N ARG A 212 24.05 9.01 9.41
CA ARG A 212 24.13 9.99 10.50
C ARG A 212 23.05 9.80 11.55
N LYS A 213 21.80 9.57 11.14
CA LYS A 213 20.69 9.30 12.06
C LYS A 213 20.93 8.03 12.88
N LEU A 214 21.47 6.99 12.25
CA LEU A 214 21.88 5.77 12.95
C LEU A 214 23.07 6.03 13.89
N GLY A 215 23.89 7.04 13.60
CA GLY A 215 25.10 7.33 14.36
C GLY A 215 26.16 6.25 14.18
N LEU A 216 26.35 5.79 12.93
CA LEU A 216 27.30 4.72 12.60
C LEU A 216 28.72 5.09 13.05
N ARG A 217 29.43 4.11 13.62
CA ARG A 217 30.83 4.22 14.02
C ARG A 217 31.67 3.11 13.39
N GLU A 218 32.95 3.39 13.18
CA GLU A 218 33.88 2.41 12.63
C GLU A 218 33.87 1.10 13.44
N GLY A 219 33.83 -0.03 12.73
CA GLY A 219 33.82 -1.37 13.32
C GLY A 219 32.46 -1.88 13.82
N GLU A 220 31.42 -1.04 13.89
CA GLU A 220 30.06 -1.46 14.25
C GLU A 220 29.44 -2.41 13.20
N GLU A 221 28.53 -3.28 13.64
CA GLU A 221 27.77 -4.20 12.80
C GLU A 221 26.44 -3.55 12.36
N LEU A 222 26.28 -3.38 11.05
CA LEU A 222 25.06 -2.84 10.41
C LEU A 222 24.30 -3.95 9.68
N LEU A 223 23.00 -4.06 9.95
CA LEU A 223 22.06 -4.86 9.13
C LEU A 223 21.21 -3.94 8.26
N ASP A 224 21.09 -4.24 6.97
CA ASP A 224 20.13 -3.62 6.06
C ASP A 224 19.08 -4.64 5.60
N ILE A 225 17.84 -4.49 6.09
CA ILE A 225 16.70 -5.36 5.80
C ILE A 225 16.06 -4.91 4.49
N GLY A 226 16.12 -5.76 3.47
CA GLY A 226 15.64 -5.39 2.14
C GLY A 226 16.63 -4.50 1.39
N CYS A 227 17.91 -4.86 1.42
CA CYS A 227 19.04 -4.03 0.94
C CYS A 227 19.05 -3.67 -0.57
N GLY A 228 18.03 -4.10 -1.33
CA GLY A 228 17.92 -3.87 -2.77
C GLY A 228 19.19 -4.29 -3.51
N TRP A 229 19.70 -3.41 -4.36
CA TRP A 229 20.94 -3.60 -5.13
C TRP A 229 22.23 -3.27 -4.34
N GLY A 230 22.14 -3.08 -3.02
CA GLY A 230 23.29 -2.94 -2.13
C GLY A 230 23.79 -1.50 -1.93
N GLY A 231 23.03 -0.48 -2.35
CA GLY A 231 23.45 0.92 -2.29
C GLY A 231 23.82 1.39 -0.88
N LEU A 232 22.97 1.12 0.13
CA LEU A 232 23.21 1.55 1.52
C LEU A 232 24.37 0.79 2.16
N ILE A 233 24.40 -0.54 2.05
CA ILE A 233 25.47 -1.35 2.66
C ILE A 233 26.85 -1.02 2.09
N CYS A 234 26.97 -0.74 0.79
CA CYS A 234 28.24 -0.35 0.19
C CYS A 234 28.65 1.05 0.65
N TYR A 235 27.69 1.99 0.68
CA TYR A 235 27.95 3.36 1.14
C TYR A 235 28.40 3.39 2.59
N ALA A 236 27.67 2.73 3.49
CA ALA A 236 28.00 2.68 4.90
C ALA A 236 29.36 2.03 5.16
N ALA A 237 29.64 0.86 4.55
CA ALA A 237 30.92 0.18 4.72
C ALA A 237 32.10 1.05 4.24
N LYS A 238 31.93 1.75 3.11
CA LYS A 238 32.97 2.59 2.52
C LYS A 238 33.22 3.89 3.29
N HIS A 239 32.17 4.55 3.75
CA HIS A 239 32.26 5.91 4.31
C HIS A 239 32.31 5.96 5.84
N TYR A 240 31.82 4.92 6.51
CA TYR A 240 31.75 4.85 7.99
C TYR A 240 32.56 3.69 8.58
N GLY A 241 33.18 2.84 7.75
CA GLY A 241 34.01 1.73 8.22
C GLY A 241 33.24 0.66 9.00
N VAL A 242 31.92 0.56 8.81
CA VAL A 242 31.08 -0.47 9.45
C VAL A 242 31.23 -1.83 8.76
N LYS A 243 30.89 -2.89 9.49
CA LYS A 243 30.66 -4.23 8.95
C LYS A 243 29.19 -4.35 8.54
N ALA A 244 28.91 -4.15 7.25
CA ALA A 244 27.55 -4.14 6.73
C ALA A 244 27.11 -5.52 6.20
N THR A 245 25.93 -5.98 6.63
CA THR A 245 25.25 -7.16 6.10
C THR A 245 23.92 -6.73 5.50
N GLY A 246 23.71 -6.96 4.21
CA GLY A 246 22.42 -6.78 3.55
C GLY A 246 21.67 -8.09 3.36
N ILE A 247 20.35 -8.07 3.50
CA ILE A 247 19.49 -9.20 3.15
C ILE A 247 18.43 -8.81 2.12
N THR A 248 18.13 -9.70 1.17
CA THR A 248 17.05 -9.54 0.20
C THR A 248 16.45 -10.90 -0.17
N LEU A 249 15.19 -10.94 -0.60
CA LEU A 249 14.55 -12.14 -1.14
C LEU A 249 14.84 -12.35 -2.65
N SER A 250 15.33 -11.32 -3.35
CA SER A 250 15.64 -11.38 -4.78
C SER A 250 17.07 -11.87 -5.01
N ARG A 251 17.21 -12.97 -5.76
CA ARG A 251 18.53 -13.48 -6.18
C ARG A 251 19.22 -12.53 -7.15
N LYS A 252 18.46 -11.89 -8.05
CA LYS A 252 18.98 -10.90 -9.02
C LYS A 252 19.62 -9.71 -8.29
N GLN A 253 18.91 -9.15 -7.30
CA GLN A 253 19.44 -8.08 -6.45
C GLN A 253 20.67 -8.50 -5.65
N ALA A 254 20.63 -9.68 -5.02
CA ALA A 254 21.77 -10.19 -4.25
C ALA A 254 23.02 -10.39 -5.15
N ASN A 255 22.85 -10.94 -6.35
CA ASN A 255 23.96 -11.14 -7.30
C ASN A 255 24.56 -9.82 -7.75
N TYR A 256 23.73 -8.83 -8.09
CA TYR A 256 24.19 -7.48 -8.43
C TYR A 256 24.95 -6.84 -7.27
N ALA A 257 24.40 -6.90 -6.05
CA ALA A 257 25.03 -6.35 -4.86
C ALA A 257 26.39 -7.02 -4.56
N ARG A 258 26.53 -8.34 -4.76
CA ARG A 258 27.83 -9.03 -4.65
C ARG A 258 28.85 -8.50 -5.66
N ALA A 259 28.44 -8.36 -6.91
CA ALA A 259 29.31 -7.81 -7.95
C ALA A 259 29.75 -6.37 -7.61
N LEU A 260 28.83 -5.55 -7.10
CA LEU A 260 29.12 -4.19 -6.65
C LEU A 260 30.11 -4.15 -5.48
N ILE A 261 29.95 -5.04 -4.50
CA ILE A 261 30.86 -5.16 -3.35
C ILE A 261 32.28 -5.49 -3.81
N VAL A 262 32.43 -6.46 -4.73
CA VAL A 262 33.73 -6.83 -5.31
C VAL A 262 34.32 -5.68 -6.13
N GLN A 263 33.51 -5.05 -6.97
CA GLN A 263 33.93 -3.90 -7.79
C GLN A 263 34.46 -2.75 -6.92
N GLN A 264 33.88 -2.54 -5.74
CA GLN A 264 34.29 -1.50 -4.79
C GLN A 264 35.36 -1.97 -3.77
N LYS A 265 35.81 -3.23 -3.84
CA LYS A 265 36.80 -3.83 -2.93
C LYS A 265 36.37 -3.80 -1.45
N LEU A 266 35.10 -4.12 -1.20
CA LEU A 266 34.47 -4.06 0.13
C LEU A 266 34.22 -5.44 0.75
N GLU A 267 34.78 -6.52 0.22
CA GLU A 267 34.48 -7.90 0.63
C GLU A 267 34.79 -8.18 2.11
N ASN A 268 35.74 -7.44 2.70
CA ASN A 268 36.14 -7.58 4.10
C ASN A 268 35.19 -6.86 5.08
N SER A 269 34.36 -5.95 4.59
CA SER A 269 33.49 -5.09 5.42
C SER A 269 32.03 -5.07 4.97
N CYS A 270 31.69 -5.70 3.85
CA CYS A 270 30.35 -5.69 3.29
C CYS A 270 30.00 -7.05 2.69
N ARG A 271 28.79 -7.53 2.96
CA ARG A 271 28.27 -8.78 2.38
C ARG A 271 26.75 -8.73 2.19
N VAL A 272 26.26 -9.61 1.32
CA VAL A 272 24.83 -9.74 1.03
C VAL A 272 24.39 -11.21 0.97
N ALA A 273 23.23 -11.48 1.58
CA ALA A 273 22.62 -12.81 1.59
C ALA A 273 21.21 -12.80 0.98
N THR A 274 20.86 -13.86 0.28
CA THR A 274 19.46 -14.11 -0.07
C THR A 274 18.79 -14.78 1.12
N CYS A 275 18.16 -14.00 1.97
CA CYS A 275 17.65 -14.44 3.26
C CYS A 275 16.30 -13.77 3.54
N ASP A 276 15.36 -14.55 4.09
CA ASP A 276 14.14 -14.01 4.66
C ASP A 276 14.44 -13.45 6.05
N PHE A 277 14.12 -12.18 6.27
CA PHE A 277 14.28 -11.51 7.56
C PHE A 277 13.69 -12.31 8.74
N ARG A 278 12.61 -13.06 8.49
CA ARG A 278 11.92 -13.88 9.51
C ARG A 278 12.70 -15.14 9.90
N GLU A 279 13.78 -15.46 9.21
CA GLU A 279 14.63 -16.63 9.47
C GLU A 279 15.95 -16.25 10.14
N MET A 280 16.20 -14.95 10.35
CA MET A 280 17.38 -14.46 11.06
C MET A 280 17.35 -14.94 12.52
N GLY A 281 18.34 -15.75 12.89
CA GLY A 281 18.46 -16.38 14.23
C GLY A 281 19.55 -15.80 15.13
N GLU A 282 20.40 -14.90 14.61
CA GLU A 282 21.52 -14.31 15.33
C GLU A 282 21.06 -13.17 16.25
N LEU A 283 20.63 -13.53 17.46
CA LEU A 283 20.17 -12.57 18.47
C LEU A 283 21.30 -11.62 18.89
N GLU A 284 20.95 -10.34 19.08
CA GLU A 284 21.80 -9.27 19.61
C GLU A 284 23.16 -9.14 18.90
N ARG A 285 23.16 -9.31 17.57
CA ARG A 285 24.38 -9.25 16.78
C ARG A 285 24.71 -7.85 16.28
N TYR A 286 23.69 -7.06 15.94
CA TYR A 286 23.86 -5.81 15.21
C TYR A 286 23.82 -4.60 16.14
N ASP A 287 24.71 -3.65 15.93
CA ASP A 287 24.71 -2.36 16.64
C ASP A 287 23.66 -1.41 16.05
N LYS A 288 23.39 -1.57 14.74
CA LYS A 288 22.52 -0.70 13.95
C LYS A 288 21.73 -1.52 12.94
N ILE A 289 20.46 -1.18 12.75
CA ILE A 289 19.59 -1.77 11.73
C ILE A 289 19.02 -0.65 10.86
N ALA A 290 18.98 -0.86 9.56
CA ALA A 290 18.22 -0.06 8.61
C ALA A 290 17.18 -0.95 7.91
N SER A 291 16.03 -0.38 7.58
CA SER A 291 15.02 -1.03 6.76
C SER A 291 14.30 0.02 5.93
N ILE A 292 14.50 0.01 4.62
CA ILE A 292 14.06 1.08 3.72
C ILE A 292 13.15 0.50 2.65
N GLY A 293 11.87 0.89 2.65
CA GLY A 293 10.90 0.40 1.66
C GLY A 293 10.46 -1.06 1.87
N MET A 294 10.66 -1.60 3.08
CA MET A 294 10.27 -2.97 3.43
C MET A 294 8.93 -3.04 4.17
N ILE A 295 8.62 -2.04 5.01
CA ILE A 295 7.44 -2.08 5.90
C ILE A 295 6.12 -2.08 5.10
N GLU A 296 6.13 -1.54 3.88
CA GLU A 296 5.02 -1.55 2.93
C GLU A 296 4.59 -2.98 2.57
N HIS A 297 5.53 -3.93 2.64
CA HIS A 297 5.30 -5.35 2.39
C HIS A 297 5.01 -6.14 3.67
N VAL A 298 4.97 -5.47 4.82
CA VAL A 298 4.58 -6.04 6.11
C VAL A 298 3.16 -5.59 6.41
N PRO A 299 2.15 -6.47 6.29
CA PRO A 299 0.78 -6.09 6.58
C PRO A 299 0.69 -5.67 8.04
N GLY A 300 -0.20 -4.73 8.34
CA GLY A 300 -0.17 -4.07 9.64
C GLY A 300 -0.37 -5.04 10.82
N GLU A 301 -1.13 -6.13 10.65
CA GLU A 301 -1.31 -7.16 11.68
C GLU A 301 -0.04 -7.97 11.98
N ALA A 302 0.98 -7.85 11.13
CA ALA A 302 2.29 -8.47 11.31
C ALA A 302 3.38 -7.47 11.71
N GLN A 303 3.08 -6.17 11.81
CA GLN A 303 4.10 -5.17 12.13
C GLN A 303 4.68 -5.35 13.54
N LEU A 304 3.89 -5.82 14.51
CA LEU A 304 4.40 -6.18 15.84
C LEU A 304 5.50 -7.26 15.77
N ASP A 305 5.25 -8.37 15.06
CA ASP A 305 6.23 -9.44 14.89
C ASP A 305 7.49 -8.94 14.16
N TYR A 306 7.32 -8.08 13.16
CA TYR A 306 8.43 -7.43 12.46
C TYR A 306 9.32 -6.62 13.41
N PHE A 307 8.73 -5.72 14.22
CA PHE A 307 9.50 -4.93 15.18
C PHE A 307 10.09 -5.79 16.30
N GLN A 308 9.38 -6.80 16.81
CA GLN A 308 9.91 -7.72 17.83
C GLN A 308 11.12 -8.52 17.32
N ARG A 309 11.16 -8.87 16.04
CA ARG A 309 12.33 -9.50 15.42
C ARG A 309 13.50 -8.54 15.31
N ALA A 310 13.27 -7.31 14.83
CA ALA A 310 14.31 -6.29 14.77
C ALA A 310 14.90 -6.02 16.16
N TRP A 311 14.05 -5.92 17.18
CA TRP A 311 14.43 -5.74 18.59
C TRP A 311 15.35 -6.86 19.10
N ARG A 312 15.08 -8.11 18.71
CA ARG A 312 15.86 -9.29 19.10
C ARG A 312 17.23 -9.36 18.41
N LEU A 313 17.34 -8.85 17.18
CA LEU A 313 18.60 -8.81 16.43
C LEU A 313 19.51 -7.65 16.87
N LEU A 314 18.92 -6.57 17.39
CA LEU A 314 19.63 -5.38 17.82
C LEU A 314 20.27 -5.56 19.20
N ARG A 315 21.51 -5.11 19.38
CA ARG A 315 22.17 -5.07 20.69
C ARG A 315 21.51 -4.06 21.63
N PRO A 316 21.59 -4.26 22.96
CA PRO A 316 21.27 -3.21 23.92
C PRO A 316 22.05 -1.91 23.64
N GLY A 317 21.34 -0.78 23.56
CA GLY A 317 21.87 0.52 23.16
C GLY A 317 22.02 0.71 21.65
N GLY A 318 21.49 -0.20 20.83
CA GLY A 318 21.49 -0.09 19.38
C GLY A 318 20.34 0.78 18.84
N HIS A 319 20.46 1.16 17.57
CA HIS A 319 19.46 1.99 16.86
C HIS A 319 18.88 1.27 15.65
N PHE A 320 17.60 1.50 15.38
CA PHE A 320 16.90 1.01 14.22
C PHE A 320 16.25 2.18 13.47
N LEU A 321 16.58 2.35 12.19
CA LEU A 321 15.92 3.29 11.30
C LEU A 321 15.01 2.54 10.33
N ASN A 322 13.72 2.82 10.43
CA ASN A 322 12.69 2.28 9.54
C ASN A 322 12.15 3.40 8.65
N GLN A 323 12.29 3.28 7.34
CA GLN A 323 11.71 4.20 6.36
C GLN A 323 10.63 3.48 5.56
N GLY A 324 9.42 4.06 5.51
CA GLY A 324 8.31 3.46 4.78
C GLY A 324 7.23 4.44 4.36
N ILE A 325 6.56 4.10 3.27
CA ILE A 325 5.36 4.76 2.79
C ILE A 325 4.20 4.42 3.73
N THR A 326 3.39 5.43 4.03
CA THR A 326 2.18 5.29 4.84
C THR A 326 1.01 5.94 4.13
N THR A 327 -0.21 5.59 4.54
CA THR A 327 -1.42 6.29 4.09
C THR A 327 -1.86 7.35 5.11
N SER A 328 -2.69 8.30 4.69
CA SER A 328 -3.42 9.14 5.65
C SER A 328 -4.38 8.29 6.51
N ALA A 329 -4.57 8.70 7.77
CA ALA A 329 -5.49 8.03 8.70
C ALA A 329 -6.97 8.14 8.30
N THR A 330 -7.31 9.07 7.42
CA THR A 330 -8.67 9.29 6.91
C THR A 330 -8.97 8.47 5.66
N GLU A 331 -7.98 7.78 5.09
CA GLU A 331 -8.13 7.04 3.84
C GLU A 331 -8.67 5.63 4.10
N GLU A 332 -9.79 5.30 3.46
CA GLU A 332 -10.31 3.94 3.41
C GLU A 332 -9.52 3.11 2.37
N ILE A 333 -8.50 2.37 2.79
CA ILE A 333 -7.84 1.41 1.90
C ILE A 333 -8.69 0.15 1.77
N ARG A 334 -9.33 -0.04 0.61
CA ARG A 334 -10.01 -1.30 0.26
C ARG A 334 -8.99 -2.28 -0.34
N PRO A 335 -8.74 -3.45 0.28
CA PRO A 335 -7.80 -4.43 -0.27
C PRO A 335 -8.27 -5.04 -1.60
N GLY A 336 -7.35 -5.23 -2.56
CA GLY A 336 -7.53 -6.20 -3.65
C GLY A 336 -8.15 -5.69 -4.97
N ASP A 337 -8.58 -4.43 -5.03
CA ASP A 337 -9.29 -3.89 -6.21
C ASP A 337 -8.60 -2.67 -6.86
N SER A 338 -7.29 -2.48 -6.61
CA SER A 338 -6.51 -1.37 -7.18
C SER A 338 -5.64 -1.78 -8.37
N PHE A 339 -5.33 -0.83 -9.26
CA PHE A 339 -4.33 -1.02 -10.32
C PHE A 339 -2.95 -1.38 -9.75
N ILE A 340 -2.59 -0.77 -8.62
CA ILE A 340 -1.32 -1.04 -7.93
C ILE A 340 -1.26 -2.49 -7.45
N ASP A 341 -2.32 -3.01 -6.84
CA ASP A 341 -2.40 -4.40 -6.39
C ASP A 341 -2.30 -5.38 -7.58
N ALA A 342 -2.85 -5.03 -8.74
CA ALA A 342 -2.85 -5.93 -9.90
C ALA A 342 -1.53 -5.93 -10.69
N TYR A 343 -0.85 -4.78 -10.80
CA TYR A 343 0.23 -4.58 -11.77
C TYR A 343 1.57 -4.13 -11.17
N VAL A 344 1.61 -3.69 -9.90
CA VAL A 344 2.82 -3.09 -9.31
C VAL A 344 3.19 -3.77 -7.99
N PHE A 345 2.34 -3.68 -6.95
CA PHE A 345 2.63 -4.20 -5.61
C PHE A 345 1.46 -5.04 -5.05
N PRO A 346 1.34 -6.32 -5.45
CA PRO A 346 0.14 -7.12 -5.15
C PRO A 346 -0.14 -7.44 -3.68
N ASP A 347 0.87 -7.35 -2.83
CA ASP A 347 0.78 -7.65 -1.41
C ASP A 347 1.13 -6.44 -0.52
N ALA A 348 1.35 -5.25 -1.10
CA ALA A 348 1.65 -4.07 -0.29
C ALA A 348 0.41 -3.59 0.46
N ARG A 349 0.56 -3.32 1.76
CA ARG A 349 -0.53 -2.85 2.63
C ARG A 349 -0.02 -1.70 3.47
N LEU A 350 -0.36 -0.50 3.02
CA LEU A 350 -0.01 0.73 3.72
C LEU A 350 -0.91 0.89 4.94
N VAL A 351 -0.33 1.40 6.02
CA VAL A 351 -1.05 1.75 7.25
C VAL A 351 -0.72 3.20 7.62
N PRO A 352 -1.56 3.87 8.41
CA PRO A 352 -1.20 5.17 8.96
C PRO A 352 0.02 5.06 9.88
N ILE A 353 0.84 6.11 9.93
CA ILE A 353 2.07 6.12 10.75
C ILE A 353 1.79 5.81 12.23
N ALA A 354 0.67 6.27 12.77
CA ALA A 354 0.26 6.02 14.15
C ALA A 354 0.28 4.52 14.48
N ARG A 355 -0.22 3.67 13.57
CA ARG A 355 -0.21 2.22 13.74
C ARG A 355 1.22 1.70 13.81
N THR A 356 2.07 2.08 12.86
CA THR A 356 3.48 1.64 12.83
C THR A 356 4.24 2.05 14.10
N LEU A 357 4.00 3.25 14.62
CA LEU A 357 4.63 3.70 15.88
C LEU A 357 4.15 2.89 17.08
N THR A 358 2.83 2.66 17.18
CA THR A 358 2.26 1.83 18.25
C THR A 358 2.86 0.41 18.25
N GLU A 359 2.99 -0.23 17.10
CA GLU A 359 3.57 -1.57 17.01
C GLU A 359 5.08 -1.58 17.33
N ALA A 360 5.81 -0.52 16.98
CA ALA A 360 7.22 -0.36 17.32
C ALA A 360 7.42 -0.21 18.84
N GLU A 361 6.63 0.65 19.49
CA GLU A 361 6.69 0.84 20.95
C GLU A 361 6.24 -0.43 21.70
N ALA A 362 5.20 -1.11 21.22
CA ALA A 362 4.74 -2.39 21.77
C ALA A 362 5.80 -3.50 21.66
N ALA A 363 6.70 -3.44 20.68
CA ALA A 363 7.85 -4.35 20.58
C ALA A 363 8.97 -4.03 21.59
N GLY A 364 8.92 -2.87 22.25
CA GLY A 364 9.87 -2.40 23.25
C GLY A 364 10.74 -1.23 22.80
N PHE A 365 10.63 -0.78 21.54
CA PHE A 365 11.42 0.34 21.05
C PHE A 365 11.02 1.66 21.72
N GLU A 366 12.03 2.49 22.01
CA GLU A 366 11.82 3.89 22.34
C GLU A 366 11.86 4.71 21.05
N LEU A 367 10.81 5.49 20.80
CA LEU A 367 10.76 6.39 19.65
C LEU A 367 11.68 7.60 19.88
N ARG A 368 12.60 7.85 18.93
CA ARG A 368 13.58 8.95 19.02
C ARG A 368 13.35 10.08 18.03
N ASP A 369 12.87 9.78 16.83
CA ASP A 369 12.56 10.77 15.80
C ASP A 369 11.55 10.20 14.79
N VAL A 370 10.72 11.09 14.24
CA VAL A 370 9.86 10.81 13.09
C VAL A 370 9.99 12.01 12.15
N GLU A 371 10.54 11.78 10.97
CA GLU A 371 10.68 12.82 9.94
C GLU A 371 9.79 12.47 8.74
N SER A 372 8.91 13.42 8.37
CA SER A 372 8.11 13.31 7.14
C SER A 372 8.94 13.73 5.94
N LEU A 373 8.92 12.92 4.89
CA LEU A 373 9.67 13.13 3.65
C LEU A 373 8.74 13.08 2.41
N ARG A 374 7.47 13.46 2.59
CA ARG A 374 6.42 13.38 1.56
C ARG A 374 6.80 14.13 0.28
N GLU A 375 7.17 15.39 0.41
CA GLU A 375 7.53 16.27 -0.72
C GLU A 375 8.79 15.79 -1.43
N HIS A 376 9.72 15.17 -0.69
CA HIS A 376 10.92 14.56 -1.28
C HIS A 376 10.56 13.35 -2.15
N TYR A 377 9.55 12.54 -1.78
CA TYR A 377 9.12 11.42 -2.60
C TYR A 377 8.31 11.88 -3.82
N ALA A 378 7.47 12.91 -3.66
CA ALA A 378 6.82 13.57 -4.79
C ALA A 378 7.86 14.07 -5.81
N ARG A 379 8.96 14.65 -5.34
CA ARG A 379 10.04 15.10 -6.22
C ARG A 379 10.83 13.96 -6.84
N THR A 380 11.15 12.92 -6.06
CA THR A 380 11.83 11.71 -6.54
C THR A 380 11.04 11.07 -7.69
N SER A 381 9.74 10.90 -7.52
CA SER A 381 8.86 10.28 -8.52
C SER A 381 8.68 11.11 -9.79
N ARG A 382 8.69 12.45 -9.69
CA ARG A 382 8.75 13.34 -10.88
C ARG A 382 10.04 13.14 -11.67
N LEU A 383 11.20 13.12 -11.00
CA LEU A 383 12.49 12.91 -11.67
C LEU A 383 12.58 11.52 -12.31
N TRP A 384 12.05 10.47 -11.66
CA TRP A 384 11.95 9.14 -12.27
C TRP A 384 11.07 9.15 -13.51
N ARG A 385 9.93 9.84 -13.48
CA ARG A 385 9.06 9.94 -14.66
C ARG A 385 9.74 10.71 -15.79
N GLU A 386 10.35 11.86 -15.51
CA GLU A 386 11.08 12.64 -16.51
C GLU A 386 12.18 11.82 -17.18
N ALA A 387 12.96 11.07 -16.39
CA ALA A 387 13.96 10.16 -16.91
C ALA A 387 13.35 9.01 -17.73
N LEU A 388 12.27 8.40 -17.24
CA LEU A 388 11.55 7.32 -17.93
C LEU A 388 10.98 7.78 -19.28
N GLU A 389 10.42 8.98 -19.36
CA GLU A 389 9.93 9.54 -20.62
C GLU A 389 11.07 9.84 -21.59
N ALA A 390 12.19 10.38 -21.10
CA ALA A 390 13.36 10.67 -21.93
C ALA A 390 13.97 9.42 -22.59
N CYS A 391 13.78 8.23 -21.99
CA CYS A 391 14.27 6.95 -22.52
C CYS A 391 13.13 5.99 -22.93
N ALA A 392 11.92 6.50 -23.19
CA ALA A 392 10.75 5.66 -23.45
C ALA A 392 10.91 4.69 -24.64
N SER A 393 11.62 5.12 -25.70
CA SER A 393 11.93 4.28 -26.87
C SER A 393 12.83 3.09 -26.52
N GLU A 394 13.87 3.33 -25.72
CA GLU A 394 14.80 2.31 -25.25
C GLU A 394 14.12 1.33 -24.29
N ILE A 395 13.30 1.85 -23.36
CA ILE A 395 12.49 1.01 -22.46
C ILE A 395 11.56 0.10 -23.26
N ARG A 396 10.88 0.63 -24.28
CA ARG A 396 9.99 -0.15 -25.14
C ARG A 396 10.74 -1.26 -25.88
N ALA A 397 11.96 -1.00 -26.34
CA ALA A 397 12.80 -1.98 -27.01
C ALA A 397 13.32 -3.08 -26.06
N LEU A 398 13.66 -2.73 -24.81
CA LEU A 398 14.15 -3.67 -23.80
C LEU A 398 13.05 -4.50 -23.12
N THR A 399 11.83 -3.97 -23.07
CA THR A 399 10.71 -4.57 -22.33
C THR A 399 9.50 -4.78 -23.23
N SER A 400 8.46 -3.95 -23.12
CA SER A 400 7.29 -3.92 -23.99
C SER A 400 6.55 -2.58 -23.87
N GLU A 401 5.69 -2.25 -24.83
CA GLU A 401 4.79 -1.10 -24.72
C GLU A 401 3.88 -1.23 -23.49
N THR A 402 3.37 -2.42 -23.21
CA THR A 402 2.57 -2.71 -22.01
C THR A 402 3.32 -2.34 -20.72
N THR A 403 4.59 -2.74 -20.61
CA THR A 403 5.43 -2.41 -19.44
C THR A 403 5.63 -0.90 -19.32
N LEU A 404 5.95 -0.22 -20.42
CA LEU A 404 6.10 1.24 -20.43
C LEU A 404 4.83 1.94 -19.94
N ARG A 405 3.66 1.56 -20.47
CA ARG A 405 2.36 2.13 -20.06
C ARG A 405 2.05 1.85 -18.59
N ILE A 406 2.33 0.66 -18.08
CA ILE A 406 2.17 0.35 -16.65
C ILE A 406 3.00 1.31 -15.79
N PHE A 407 4.29 1.48 -16.11
CA PHE A 407 5.17 2.34 -15.32
C PHE A 407 4.83 3.84 -15.46
N ARG A 408 4.38 4.30 -16.64
CA ARG A 408 3.88 5.67 -16.85
C ARG A 408 2.71 5.98 -15.92
N LEU A 409 1.67 5.14 -15.95
CA LEU A 409 0.48 5.33 -15.14
C LEU A 409 0.80 5.19 -13.65
N TYR A 410 1.62 4.20 -13.28
CA TYR A 410 2.07 3.99 -11.92
C TYR A 410 2.79 5.22 -11.35
N LEU A 411 3.83 5.73 -12.02
CA LEU A 411 4.60 6.88 -11.53
C LEU A 411 3.78 8.17 -11.51
N ALA A 412 2.87 8.36 -12.47
CA ALA A 412 1.96 9.50 -12.50
C ALA A 412 0.98 9.48 -11.31
N GLY A 413 0.31 8.35 -11.09
CA GLY A 413 -0.58 8.16 -9.95
C GLY A 413 0.17 8.32 -8.63
N PHE A 414 1.32 7.66 -8.50
CA PHE A 414 2.16 7.74 -7.30
C PHE A 414 2.58 9.18 -6.99
N THR A 415 3.04 9.95 -7.98
CA THR A 415 3.36 11.37 -7.82
C THR A 415 2.15 12.16 -7.30
N SER A 416 0.98 11.96 -7.93
CA SER A 416 -0.27 12.63 -7.57
C SER A 416 -0.70 12.33 -6.14
N GLU A 417 -0.59 11.08 -5.69
CA GLU A 417 -0.98 10.69 -4.33
C GLU A 417 -0.09 11.31 -3.25
N PHE A 418 1.21 11.45 -3.50
CA PHE A 418 2.11 12.20 -2.61
C PHE A 418 1.79 13.70 -2.62
N ASP A 419 1.54 14.30 -3.78
CA ASP A 419 1.19 15.72 -3.90
C ASP A 419 -0.08 16.06 -3.13
N ARG A 420 -1.09 15.20 -3.20
CA ARG A 420 -2.38 15.35 -2.49
C ARG A 420 -2.31 15.00 -1.01
N GLY A 421 -1.23 14.37 -0.55
CA GLY A 421 -1.07 13.98 0.86
C GLY A 421 -1.85 12.72 1.26
N ARG A 422 -2.40 11.99 0.30
CA ARG A 422 -3.03 10.69 0.52
C ARG A 422 -1.97 9.63 0.83
N LEU A 423 -0.83 9.70 0.16
CA LEU A 423 0.40 9.01 0.54
C LEU A 423 1.37 9.93 1.28
N ASN A 424 2.04 9.35 2.28
CA ASN A 424 3.08 9.98 3.06
C ASN A 424 4.31 9.06 3.13
N LEU A 425 5.45 9.60 3.54
CA LEU A 425 6.67 8.83 3.76
C LEU A 425 7.28 9.30 5.07
N TYR A 426 7.61 8.36 5.95
CA TYR A 426 8.26 8.67 7.21
C TYR A 426 9.57 7.90 7.37
N GLN A 427 10.58 8.58 7.91
CA GLN A 427 11.73 7.96 8.54
C GLN A 427 11.53 7.97 10.05
N THR A 428 11.43 6.78 10.64
CA THR A 428 11.28 6.57 12.07
C THR A 428 12.60 6.06 12.64
N LEU A 429 13.17 6.81 13.60
CA LEU A 429 14.35 6.39 14.34
C LEU A 429 13.93 5.85 15.71
N LEU A 430 14.35 4.62 15.99
CA LEU A 430 14.01 3.85 17.16
C LEU A 430 15.28 3.47 17.91
N ALA A 431 15.24 3.48 19.24
CA ALA A 431 16.33 3.00 20.09
C ALA A 431 15.90 1.76 20.87
N LYS A 432 16.87 0.88 21.15
CA LYS A 432 16.76 -0.16 22.18
C LYS A 432 17.53 0.32 23.41
N PRO A 433 16.89 0.98 24.39
CA PRO A 433 17.61 1.57 25.50
C PRO A 433 18.33 0.51 26.32
N SER A 434 19.46 0.88 26.90
CA SER A 434 20.23 0.03 27.80
C SER A 434 20.56 0.80 29.06
N ALA A 435 20.17 0.28 30.22
CA ALA A 435 20.38 0.93 31.52
C ALA A 435 19.85 2.38 31.59
N GLY A 436 18.75 2.67 30.89
CA GLY A 436 18.15 4.02 30.84
C GLY A 436 18.78 4.96 29.80
N GLU A 437 19.79 4.51 29.05
CA GLU A 437 20.44 5.30 28.02
C GLU A 437 19.98 4.88 26.62
N SER A 438 19.64 5.87 25.80
CA SER A 438 19.36 5.68 24.36
C SER A 438 20.60 5.81 23.48
N ARG A 439 21.74 6.31 24.01
CA ARG A 439 23.00 6.57 23.29
C ARG A 439 22.89 7.50 22.07
N MET A 440 21.86 8.34 22.07
CA MET A 440 21.63 9.37 21.06
C MET A 440 22.14 10.74 21.54
N PRO A 441 22.61 11.62 20.64
CA PRO A 441 22.92 13.00 20.98
C PRO A 441 21.67 13.75 21.47
N LEU A 442 21.88 14.78 22.29
CA LEU A 442 20.80 15.63 22.80
C LEU A 442 20.09 16.43 21.69
N THR A 443 20.80 16.76 20.61
CA THR A 443 20.27 17.53 19.49
C THR A 443 20.41 16.77 18.18
N ARG A 444 19.55 17.09 17.21
CA ARG A 444 19.55 16.53 15.86
C ARG A 444 20.50 17.25 14.89
N GLU A 445 21.21 18.26 15.38
CA GLU A 445 21.98 19.18 14.54
C GLU A 445 23.06 18.47 13.71
N THR A 446 23.66 17.43 14.28
CA THR A 446 24.68 16.60 13.61
C THR A 446 24.14 15.84 12.41
N TRP A 447 22.82 15.62 12.30
CA TRP A 447 22.23 14.96 11.14
C TRP A 447 22.22 15.88 9.91
N TYR A 448 22.00 17.18 10.14
CA TYR A 448 21.76 18.16 9.08
C TYR A 448 22.99 19.01 8.71
N ARG A 449 23.99 19.13 9.59
CA ARG A 449 25.24 19.85 9.25
C ARG A 449 26.00 19.13 8.14
N SER A 450 26.39 19.83 7.07
CA SER A 450 27.32 19.30 6.08
C SER A 450 28.62 18.89 6.77
N SER A 451 29.09 17.66 6.51
CA SER A 451 30.46 17.29 6.89
C SER A 451 31.41 17.98 5.90
N PRO A 452 32.59 18.48 6.33
CA PRO A 452 33.60 19.03 5.42
C PRO A 452 33.97 18.06 4.28
N ALA A 453 33.85 16.75 4.52
CA ALA A 453 34.04 15.71 3.51
C ALA A 453 32.97 15.74 2.40
N ASN A 454 31.72 16.14 2.71
CA ASN A 454 30.66 16.28 1.72
C ASN A 454 30.84 17.52 0.86
N GLU A 455 31.30 18.63 1.44
CA GLU A 455 31.63 19.84 0.67
C GLU A 455 32.77 19.57 -0.32
N ALA A 456 33.75 18.75 0.07
CA ALA A 456 34.81 18.28 -0.81
C ALA A 456 34.31 17.29 -1.90
N LEU A 457 33.34 16.44 -1.58
CA LEU A 457 32.77 15.49 -2.55
C LEU A 457 31.84 16.18 -3.57
N GLU A 458 31.01 17.11 -3.11
CA GLU A 458 30.12 17.91 -3.97
C GLU A 458 30.92 18.82 -4.88
N SER A 459 31.94 19.51 -4.37
CA SER A 459 32.85 20.30 -5.20
C SER A 459 33.59 19.43 -6.23
N GLY A 460 34.03 18.23 -5.83
CA GLY A 460 34.65 17.26 -6.75
C GLY A 460 33.70 16.71 -7.83
N MET A 461 32.44 16.43 -7.49
CA MET A 461 31.42 15.96 -8.44
C MET A 461 30.94 17.06 -9.38
N GLN A 462 30.74 18.29 -8.87
CA GLN A 462 30.39 19.45 -9.70
C GLN A 462 31.53 19.79 -10.67
N LYS A 463 32.79 19.70 -10.22
CA LYS A 463 33.95 19.86 -11.09
C LYS A 463 33.97 18.82 -12.22
N LYS A 464 33.79 17.54 -11.90
CA LYS A 464 33.70 16.46 -12.92
C LYS A 464 32.51 16.61 -13.86
N ALA A 465 31.36 17.09 -13.37
CA ALA A 465 30.19 17.33 -14.21
C ALA A 465 30.41 18.48 -15.20
N ARG A 466 31.08 19.56 -14.77
CA ARG A 466 31.50 20.66 -15.66
C ARG A 466 32.53 20.17 -16.69
N GLU A 467 33.55 19.45 -16.25
CA GLU A 467 34.54 18.84 -17.15
C GLU A 467 33.89 17.90 -18.18
N PHE A 468 32.83 17.16 -17.81
CA PHE A 468 32.06 16.33 -18.73
C PHE A 468 31.19 17.15 -19.71
N GLN A 469 30.59 18.25 -19.25
CA GLN A 469 29.83 19.19 -20.07
C GLN A 469 30.72 20.06 -20.99
N GLU A 470 32.04 20.02 -20.83
CA GLU A 470 33.00 20.70 -21.71
C GLU A 470 33.57 19.77 -22.79
N LYS A 471 33.31 18.46 -22.73
CA LYS A 471 33.78 17.50 -23.76
C LYS A 471 33.02 17.61 -25.09
N PRO A 472 33.64 17.29 -26.25
CA PRO A 472 32.95 17.23 -27.53
C PRO A 472 31.77 16.26 -27.52
N GLU A 473 30.70 16.56 -28.26
CA GLU A 473 29.44 15.80 -28.29
C GLU A 473 29.64 14.32 -28.66
N THR A 474 30.63 14.03 -29.51
CA THR A 474 31.06 12.69 -29.90
C THR A 474 31.64 11.88 -28.73
N GLU A 475 32.34 12.50 -27.78
CA GLU A 475 32.82 11.82 -26.57
C GLU A 475 31.72 11.62 -25.53
N ARG A 476 30.72 12.50 -25.46
CA ARG A 476 29.59 12.35 -24.54
C ARG A 476 28.71 11.16 -24.90
N MET A 477 28.57 10.85 -26.20
CA MET A 477 27.87 9.65 -26.67
C MET A 477 28.65 8.34 -26.43
N PHE A 478 29.98 8.37 -26.44
CA PHE A 478 30.82 7.17 -26.34
C PHE A 478 30.90 6.56 -24.94
N VAL A 479 30.64 7.32 -23.87
CA VAL A 479 30.66 6.81 -22.48
C VAL A 479 29.42 5.94 -22.16
N GLY A 480 28.38 5.98 -22.99
CA GLY A 480 27.21 5.10 -22.90
C GLY A 480 27.46 3.64 -23.33
N HIS A 481 28.58 3.34 -24.00
CA HIS A 481 28.82 2.01 -24.60
C HIS A 481 29.87 1.14 -23.86
N TYR A 482 30.61 1.67 -22.89
CA TYR A 482 31.58 0.89 -22.11
C TYR A 482 31.00 0.36 -20.79
N SER A 483 30.13 -0.66 -20.88
CA SER A 483 29.89 -1.65 -19.80
C SER A 483 29.32 -2.99 -20.29
N VAL A 484 29.35 -3.25 -21.61
CA VAL A 484 28.73 -4.46 -22.19
C VAL A 484 29.70 -5.66 -22.30
N ALA A 485 30.99 -5.51 -21.96
CA ALA A 485 31.98 -6.56 -22.25
C ALA A 485 32.43 -7.46 -21.07
N PHE A 486 31.96 -7.26 -19.83
CA PHE A 486 32.50 -8.02 -18.68
C PHE A 486 31.49 -8.91 -17.91
N ALA A 487 30.22 -8.97 -18.31
CA ALA A 487 29.19 -9.72 -17.56
C ALA A 487 28.76 -11.07 -18.19
N VAL A 488 29.35 -11.53 -19.29
CA VAL A 488 28.88 -12.75 -20.02
C VAL A 488 29.90 -13.91 -19.97
N LYS A 489 30.87 -13.91 -19.06
CA LYS A 489 31.86 -14.99 -18.95
C LYS A 489 32.20 -15.41 -17.52
N SER A 490 31.20 -15.76 -16.70
CA SER A 490 31.48 -16.50 -15.46
C SER A 490 30.37 -17.46 -15.00
N GLU A 491 29.49 -17.91 -15.89
CA GLU A 491 28.39 -18.83 -15.54
C GLU A 491 28.79 -20.32 -15.43
N LYS A 492 30.10 -20.65 -15.49
CA LYS A 492 30.54 -22.05 -15.58
C LYS A 492 31.40 -22.61 -14.44
N ASN A 493 31.69 -21.88 -13.37
CA ASN A 493 32.40 -22.47 -12.22
C ASN A 493 32.05 -21.76 -10.91
N LEU A 494 31.07 -22.29 -10.18
CA LEU A 494 30.88 -22.01 -8.75
C LEU A 494 30.79 -23.35 -8.00
N PRO A 495 31.63 -23.59 -6.97
CA PRO A 495 31.59 -24.84 -6.22
C PRO A 495 30.35 -24.95 -5.33
N ASN A 496 29.88 -26.18 -5.18
CA ASN A 496 28.71 -26.56 -4.41
C ASN A 496 29.04 -26.52 -2.90
N VAL A 497 28.38 -25.69 -2.10
CA VAL A 497 28.65 -25.54 -0.66
C VAL A 497 27.39 -25.86 0.15
N GLU A 498 27.20 -27.16 0.40
CA GLU A 498 26.19 -27.69 1.34
C GLU A 498 26.81 -28.18 2.68
N GLU A 499 28.12 -27.96 2.91
CA GLU A 499 28.83 -28.55 4.06
C GLU A 499 28.99 -27.64 5.30
N GLU A 500 28.79 -26.32 5.22
CA GLU A 500 29.03 -25.43 6.35
C GLU A 500 27.88 -25.36 7.38
N THR A 501 26.70 -25.89 7.08
CA THR A 501 25.54 -25.85 8.00
C THR A 501 25.55 -26.93 9.10
N ARG A 502 26.51 -27.86 9.11
CA ARG A 502 26.55 -28.95 10.11
C ARG A 502 27.38 -28.67 11.37
N SER A 503 28.33 -27.72 11.36
CA SER A 503 29.24 -27.55 12.51
C SER A 503 28.72 -26.65 13.64
N PHE A 504 27.59 -25.94 13.45
CA PHE A 504 27.14 -24.91 14.40
C PHE A 504 26.24 -25.40 15.54
N ARG A 505 25.83 -26.68 15.56
CA ARG A 505 24.87 -27.22 16.56
C ARG A 505 25.49 -27.69 17.88
N ALA A 506 26.81 -27.65 18.05
CA ALA A 506 27.48 -28.25 19.21
C ALA A 506 28.21 -27.22 20.10
N ARG A 507 27.51 -26.24 20.69
CA ARG A 507 28.00 -25.46 21.84
C ARG A 507 26.86 -24.74 22.56
N LYS A 508 26.15 -25.47 23.42
CA LYS A 508 25.22 -24.92 24.42
C LYS A 508 25.54 -25.57 25.75
N ARG A 509 26.05 -24.80 26.73
CA ARG A 509 25.86 -25.01 28.19
C ARG A 509 26.72 -24.04 29.02
N LYS A 510 26.06 -23.11 29.72
CA LYS A 510 26.02 -22.96 31.20
C LYS A 510 25.65 -21.51 31.59
N SER A 511 24.63 -21.38 32.43
CA SER A 511 24.31 -20.17 33.19
C SER A 511 24.85 -20.28 34.63
N PRO A 512 24.92 -19.16 35.37
CA PRO A 512 24.50 -19.20 36.77
C PRO A 512 23.59 -18.03 37.21
N LYS A 513 23.02 -18.20 38.41
CA LYS A 513 21.87 -17.51 39.04
C LYS A 513 22.25 -16.36 39.99
N ARG A 514 21.26 -15.46 40.18
CA ARG A 514 20.79 -14.72 41.40
C ARG A 514 21.69 -13.68 42.12
N SER A 515 21.11 -12.50 42.33
CA SER A 515 21.02 -11.84 43.65
C SER A 515 19.74 -10.98 43.75
N GLU A 516 19.21 -10.84 44.96
CA GLU A 516 17.91 -10.26 45.30
C GLU A 516 18.02 -8.80 45.81
N ARG A 517 17.05 -7.98 45.37
CA ARG A 517 16.32 -6.85 46.02
C ARG A 517 17.06 -5.73 46.77
N VAL A 518 16.74 -4.49 46.37
CA VAL A 518 16.27 -3.42 47.28
C VAL A 518 15.17 -2.62 46.57
N ILE A 519 13.93 -2.63 47.09
CA ILE A 519 12.80 -1.83 46.57
C ILE A 519 12.47 -0.74 47.60
N THR A 520 12.87 0.50 47.30
CA THR A 520 12.61 1.67 48.15
C THR A 520 11.16 2.15 48.07
N SER A 521 10.67 2.74 49.16
CA SER A 521 9.27 3.18 49.42
C SER A 521 8.58 3.91 48.25
N ARG A 522 9.29 4.71 47.45
CA ARG A 522 8.72 5.42 46.28
C ARG A 522 8.25 4.50 45.14
N MET A 523 8.85 3.31 45.03
CA MET A 523 8.52 2.33 43.99
C MET A 523 7.23 1.56 44.32
N LYS A 524 6.85 1.47 45.61
CA LYS A 524 5.54 0.92 46.01
C LYS A 524 4.38 1.82 45.57
N SER A 525 4.55 3.14 45.64
CA SER A 525 3.52 4.09 45.17
C SER A 525 3.38 4.07 43.64
N LEU A 526 4.47 3.96 42.89
CA LEU A 526 4.43 3.88 41.42
C LEU A 526 3.88 2.54 40.93
N ILE A 527 4.22 1.43 41.61
CA ILE A 527 3.63 0.11 41.34
C ILE A 527 2.13 0.12 41.70
N CYS A 528 1.70 0.77 42.78
CA CYS A 528 0.28 0.96 43.08
C CYS A 528 -0.43 1.79 42.00
N PHE A 529 0.15 2.87 41.49
CA PHE A 529 -0.45 3.66 40.40
C PHE A 529 -0.51 2.89 39.08
N LEU A 530 0.52 2.12 38.74
CA LEU A 530 0.54 1.28 37.54
C LEU A 530 -0.45 0.12 37.65
N LEU A 531 -0.56 -0.50 38.85
CA LEU A 531 -1.58 -1.51 39.14
C LEU A 531 -2.99 -0.92 39.13
N VAL A 532 -3.19 0.33 39.55
CA VAL A 532 -4.48 1.03 39.46
C VAL A 532 -4.81 1.36 38.00
N ALA A 533 -3.85 1.78 37.17
CA ALA A 533 -4.09 2.06 35.75
C ALA A 533 -4.34 0.78 34.92
N ILE A 534 -3.61 -0.30 35.19
CA ILE A 534 -3.87 -1.63 34.61
C ILE A 534 -5.20 -2.18 35.15
N ALA A 535 -5.51 -1.98 36.43
CA ALA A 535 -6.82 -2.32 37.00
C ALA A 535 -7.94 -1.48 36.36
N GLN A 536 -7.74 -0.20 36.06
CA GLN A 536 -8.72 0.66 35.39
C GLN A 536 -8.91 0.29 33.91
N SER A 537 -7.84 -0.03 33.17
CA SER A 537 -7.95 -0.49 31.78
C SER A 537 -8.60 -1.88 31.70
N SER A 538 -8.24 -2.80 32.61
CA SER A 538 -8.88 -4.11 32.71
C SER A 538 -10.31 -4.01 33.25
N ALA A 539 -10.61 -3.06 34.14
CA ALA A 539 -11.95 -2.76 34.62
C ALA A 539 -12.82 -2.19 33.49
N ASN A 540 -12.32 -1.23 32.69
CA ASN A 540 -13.03 -0.66 31.55
C ASN A 540 -13.30 -1.70 30.45
N ALA A 541 -12.32 -2.57 30.16
CA ALA A 541 -12.52 -3.69 29.24
C ALA A 541 -13.57 -4.68 29.79
N SER A 542 -13.49 -5.03 31.08
CA SER A 542 -14.47 -5.90 31.74
C SER A 542 -15.86 -5.26 31.86
N GLU A 543 -15.94 -3.94 31.95
CA GLU A 543 -17.19 -3.17 32.05
C GLU A 543 -17.86 -3.09 30.68
N THR A 544 -17.11 -2.81 29.63
CA THR A 544 -17.60 -2.84 28.24
C THR A 544 -18.13 -4.23 27.89
N GLU A 545 -17.39 -5.28 28.24
CA GLU A 545 -17.82 -6.67 28.08
C GLU A 545 -19.15 -6.94 28.81
N ARG A 546 -19.28 -6.51 30.08
CA ARG A 546 -20.53 -6.66 30.85
C ARG A 546 -21.70 -5.88 30.25
N ILE A 547 -21.48 -4.66 29.77
CA ILE A 547 -22.51 -3.81 29.17
C ILE A 547 -23.00 -4.42 27.87
N LEU A 548 -22.09 -4.78 26.95
CA LEU A 548 -22.47 -5.31 25.65
C LEU A 548 -23.11 -6.69 25.78
N THR A 549 -22.60 -7.56 26.66
CA THR A 549 -23.24 -8.83 27.00
C THR A 549 -24.68 -8.61 27.51
N ARG A 550 -24.93 -7.56 28.29
CA ARG A 550 -26.28 -7.22 28.75
C ARG A 550 -27.16 -6.74 27.59
N LEU A 551 -26.66 -5.87 26.72
CA LEU A 551 -27.42 -5.34 25.58
C LEU A 551 -27.79 -6.43 24.57
N GLU A 552 -26.91 -7.41 24.35
CA GLU A 552 -27.20 -8.60 23.54
C GLU A 552 -28.31 -9.47 24.16
N ASN A 553 -28.28 -9.64 25.48
CA ASN A 553 -29.35 -10.34 26.17
C ASN A 553 -30.66 -9.54 26.15
N ASP A 554 -30.61 -8.21 26.21
CA ASP A 554 -31.78 -7.34 26.04
C ASP A 554 -32.38 -7.50 24.64
N TRP A 555 -31.55 -7.65 23.60
CA TRP A 555 -31.99 -7.98 22.24
C TRP A 555 -32.74 -9.31 22.21
N ALA A 556 -32.17 -10.38 22.79
CA ALA A 556 -32.83 -11.69 22.86
C ALA A 556 -34.16 -11.62 23.64
N HIS A 557 -34.21 -10.88 24.75
CA HIS A 557 -35.45 -10.68 25.51
C HIS A 557 -36.48 -9.86 24.73
N ALA A 558 -36.06 -8.86 23.95
CA ALA A 558 -36.93 -8.06 23.11
C ALA A 558 -37.58 -8.90 22.01
N LEU A 559 -36.89 -9.91 21.46
CA LEU A 559 -37.48 -10.89 20.54
C LEU A 559 -38.65 -11.64 21.18
N VAL A 560 -38.46 -12.16 22.40
CA VAL A 560 -39.50 -12.92 23.12
C VAL A 560 -40.69 -12.03 23.50
N ARG A 561 -40.43 -10.79 23.93
CA ARG A 561 -41.46 -9.84 24.39
C ARG A 561 -42.13 -9.07 23.26
N ARG A 562 -41.61 -9.15 22.04
CA ARG A 562 -42.01 -8.33 20.88
C ARG A 562 -41.91 -6.83 21.17
N ASP A 563 -40.82 -6.43 21.85
CA ASP A 563 -40.57 -5.06 22.28
C ASP A 563 -39.84 -4.27 21.17
N THR A 564 -40.60 -3.66 20.27
CA THR A 564 -40.07 -2.83 19.18
C THR A 564 -39.34 -1.59 19.69
N ALA A 565 -39.74 -1.02 20.83
CA ALA A 565 -39.10 0.15 21.41
C ALA A 565 -37.65 -0.15 21.82
N THR A 566 -37.41 -1.34 22.38
CA THR A 566 -36.05 -1.81 22.68
C THR A 566 -35.21 -1.96 21.41
N PHE A 567 -35.75 -2.52 20.31
CA PHE A 567 -35.02 -2.56 19.03
C PHE A 567 -34.70 -1.17 18.48
N HIS A 568 -35.64 -0.23 18.53
CA HIS A 568 -35.38 1.13 18.07
C HIS A 568 -34.30 1.83 18.90
N ARG A 569 -34.18 1.50 20.20
CA ARG A 569 -33.16 2.01 21.12
C ARG A 569 -31.78 1.37 20.90
N LEU A 570 -31.74 0.05 20.70
CA LEU A 570 -30.49 -0.71 20.55
C LEU A 570 -29.86 -0.55 19.17
N ILE A 571 -30.67 -0.38 18.12
CA ILE A 571 -30.21 -0.37 16.73
C ILE A 571 -30.05 1.06 16.20
N ALA A 572 -28.91 1.38 15.59
CA ALA A 572 -28.66 2.68 14.98
C ALA A 572 -29.49 2.92 13.70
N PRO A 573 -29.79 4.18 13.32
CA PRO A 573 -30.57 4.47 12.11
C PRO A 573 -29.96 3.93 10.80
N GLY A 574 -28.63 3.94 10.67
CA GLY A 574 -27.90 3.43 9.49
C GLY A 574 -27.54 1.96 9.56
N PHE A 575 -28.27 1.17 10.35
CA PHE A 575 -27.94 -0.22 10.61
C PHE A 575 -28.13 -1.13 9.38
N VAL A 576 -27.13 -1.99 9.15
CA VAL A 576 -27.14 -2.99 8.07
C VAL A 576 -27.15 -4.38 8.68
N TYR A 577 -28.18 -5.15 8.36
CA TYR A 577 -28.31 -6.56 8.75
C TYR A 577 -28.10 -7.47 7.55
N THR A 578 -27.36 -8.56 7.73
CA THR A 578 -27.24 -9.61 6.71
C THR A 578 -27.60 -10.95 7.31
N GLU A 579 -28.54 -11.67 6.70
CA GLU A 579 -28.88 -13.05 7.07
C GLU A 579 -28.78 -13.93 5.82
N ASP A 580 -27.89 -14.93 5.87
CA ASP A 580 -27.53 -15.76 4.73
C ASP A 580 -27.14 -14.92 3.47
N ALA A 581 -28.01 -14.84 2.47
CA ALA A 581 -27.80 -14.07 1.23
C ALA A 581 -28.66 -12.79 1.15
N THR A 582 -29.40 -12.47 2.21
CA THR A 582 -30.34 -11.35 2.25
C THR A 582 -29.74 -10.20 3.07
N VAL A 583 -29.86 -8.98 2.57
CA VAL A 583 -29.48 -7.75 3.29
C VAL A 583 -30.75 -6.99 3.63
N MET A 584 -30.87 -6.56 4.88
CA MET A 584 -32.01 -5.80 5.41
C MET A 584 -31.53 -4.54 6.13
N ASN A 585 -32.30 -3.46 6.01
CA ASN A 585 -32.15 -2.30 6.89
C ASN A 585 -32.88 -2.51 8.24
N LYS A 586 -32.72 -1.58 9.17
CA LYS A 586 -33.34 -1.61 10.51
C LYS A 586 -34.85 -1.89 10.47
N GLU A 587 -35.60 -1.17 9.65
CA GLU A 587 -37.07 -1.26 9.62
C GLU A 587 -37.54 -2.57 8.99
N GLU A 588 -36.80 -3.08 7.99
CA GLU A 588 -37.02 -4.41 7.41
C GLU A 588 -36.76 -5.52 8.41
N LEU A 589 -35.67 -5.45 9.18
CA LEU A 589 -35.37 -6.41 10.24
C LEU A 589 -36.47 -6.41 11.29
N ILE A 590 -36.84 -5.23 11.83
CA ILE A 590 -37.89 -5.12 12.86
C ILE A 590 -39.21 -5.69 12.34
N ARG A 591 -39.57 -5.45 11.08
CA ARG A 591 -40.76 -6.05 10.47
C ARG A 591 -40.66 -7.58 10.37
N SER A 592 -39.50 -8.09 9.97
CA SER A 592 -39.23 -9.52 9.82
C SER A 592 -39.35 -10.27 11.16
N ILE A 593 -38.68 -9.79 12.20
CA ILE A 593 -38.71 -10.42 13.53
C ILE A 593 -40.10 -10.36 14.19
N MET A 594 -40.95 -9.41 13.78
CA MET A 594 -42.33 -9.29 14.27
C MET A 594 -43.31 -10.18 13.51
N ALA A 595 -42.93 -10.78 12.38
CA ALA A 595 -43.79 -11.67 11.60
C ALA A 595 -44.03 -13.02 12.30
N ASP A 596 -43.03 -13.51 13.04
CA ASP A 596 -43.06 -14.79 13.75
C ASP A 596 -43.21 -14.59 15.27
N ARG A 597 -43.81 -15.56 15.97
CA ARG A 597 -43.93 -15.55 17.43
C ARG A 597 -42.80 -16.33 18.07
N VAL A 598 -41.83 -15.63 18.63
CA VAL A 598 -40.74 -16.21 19.43
C VAL A 598 -41.24 -16.53 20.85
N THR A 599 -41.06 -17.77 21.30
CA THR A 599 -41.39 -18.22 22.66
C THR A 599 -40.17 -18.36 23.56
N SER A 600 -38.98 -18.50 22.98
CA SER A 600 -37.70 -18.54 23.71
C SER A 600 -36.58 -18.01 22.84
N ALA A 601 -35.72 -17.14 23.38
CA ALA A 601 -34.49 -16.71 22.76
C ALA A 601 -33.39 -16.61 23.82
N ARG A 602 -32.19 -17.10 23.51
CA ARG A 602 -31.03 -16.99 24.40
C ARG A 602 -29.73 -16.97 23.62
N ASN A 603 -28.75 -16.26 24.16
CA ASN A 603 -27.39 -16.25 23.63
C ASN A 603 -26.52 -17.30 24.32
N GLU A 604 -25.67 -17.95 23.53
CA GLU A 604 -24.70 -18.97 23.91
C GLU A 604 -23.32 -18.57 23.33
N GLU A 605 -22.23 -19.01 23.97
CA GLU A 605 -20.87 -18.82 23.46
C GLU A 605 -20.48 -17.36 23.13
N MET A 606 -21.08 -16.38 23.81
CA MET A 606 -20.81 -14.95 23.54
C MET A 606 -19.36 -14.57 23.86
N LYS A 607 -18.76 -13.78 22.96
CA LYS A 607 -17.45 -13.15 23.14
C LYS A 607 -17.51 -11.71 22.69
N VAL A 608 -17.04 -10.80 23.53
CA VAL A 608 -16.96 -9.37 23.24
C VAL A 608 -15.53 -9.00 22.90
N HIS A 609 -15.34 -8.37 21.75
CA HIS A 609 -14.06 -7.82 21.31
C HIS A 609 -14.18 -6.29 21.26
N ALA A 610 -13.68 -5.61 22.29
CA ALA A 610 -13.75 -4.15 22.40
C ALA A 610 -12.57 -3.46 21.69
N TYR A 611 -12.87 -2.39 20.96
CA TYR A 611 -11.97 -1.57 20.15
C TYR A 611 -12.26 -0.08 20.39
N GLY A 612 -11.94 0.42 21.59
CA GLY A 612 -12.20 1.82 21.96
C GLY A 612 -13.70 2.11 22.04
N ASP A 613 -14.21 2.96 21.15
CA ASP A 613 -15.63 3.30 21.04
C ASP A 613 -16.42 2.31 20.16
N THR A 614 -15.78 1.28 19.60
CA THR A 614 -16.42 0.25 18.79
C THR A 614 -16.22 -1.11 19.44
N ALA A 615 -17.14 -2.05 19.24
CA ALA A 615 -16.97 -3.41 19.70
C ALA A 615 -17.64 -4.41 18.75
N VAL A 616 -17.07 -5.60 18.65
CA VAL A 616 -17.66 -6.72 17.91
C VAL A 616 -18.04 -7.80 18.90
N VAL A 617 -19.32 -8.18 18.90
CA VAL A 617 -19.82 -9.29 19.70
C VAL A 617 -20.10 -10.46 18.77
N THR A 618 -19.56 -11.63 19.11
CA THR A 618 -19.85 -12.87 18.39
C THR A 618 -20.51 -13.84 19.34
N GLY A 619 -21.42 -14.66 18.83
CA GLY A 619 -22.10 -15.65 19.67
C GLY A 619 -23.00 -16.56 18.87
N ILE A 620 -23.79 -17.32 19.60
CA ILE A 620 -24.84 -18.17 19.04
C ILE A 620 -26.17 -17.77 19.66
N LEU A 621 -27.12 -17.33 18.84
CA LEU A 621 -28.48 -17.04 19.25
C LEU A 621 -29.35 -18.27 18.97
N ARG A 622 -29.94 -18.85 20.02
CA ARG A 622 -30.93 -19.93 19.88
C ARG A 622 -32.33 -19.38 20.06
N VAL A 623 -33.19 -19.60 19.08
CA VAL A 623 -34.56 -19.08 19.04
C VAL A 623 -35.54 -20.21 18.81
N ARG A 624 -36.58 -20.29 19.64
CA ARG A 624 -37.74 -21.19 19.44
C ARG A 624 -39.00 -20.37 19.33
N GLY A 625 -39.93 -20.82 18.49
CA GLY A 625 -41.17 -20.10 18.24
C GLY A 625 -42.10 -20.80 17.27
N GLY A 626 -43.10 -20.07 16.81
CA GLY A 626 -44.02 -20.50 15.76
C GLY A 626 -44.35 -19.35 14.82
N GLY A 627 -44.32 -19.63 13.52
CA GLY A 627 -44.54 -18.69 12.43
C GLY A 627 -45.54 -19.22 11.40
N LYS A 628 -45.61 -18.55 10.24
CA LYS A 628 -46.49 -19.00 9.13
C LYS A 628 -46.16 -20.40 8.61
N GLU A 629 -44.92 -20.85 8.77
CA GLU A 629 -44.43 -22.16 8.33
C GLU A 629 -44.48 -23.25 9.43
N GLY A 630 -45.09 -22.93 10.58
CA GLY A 630 -45.18 -23.84 11.73
C GLY A 630 -44.18 -23.54 12.84
N ALA A 631 -43.99 -24.51 13.75
CA ALA A 631 -43.06 -24.38 14.87
C ALA A 631 -41.60 -24.48 14.41
N PHE A 632 -40.69 -23.71 15.03
CA PHE A 632 -39.27 -23.71 14.71
C PHE A 632 -38.38 -23.71 15.96
N ASP A 633 -37.20 -24.34 15.86
CA ASP A 633 -36.05 -24.23 16.77
C ASP A 633 -34.83 -23.95 15.90
N ARG A 634 -34.34 -22.71 15.92
CA ARG A 634 -33.28 -22.21 15.06
C ARG A 634 -32.06 -21.82 15.89
N ARG A 635 -30.88 -22.05 15.34
CA ARG A 635 -29.59 -21.70 15.95
C ARG A 635 -28.79 -20.86 14.98
N TYR A 636 -28.62 -19.58 15.30
CA TYR A 636 -27.92 -18.59 14.49
C TYR A 636 -26.53 -18.35 15.04
N ARG A 637 -25.50 -18.36 14.18
CA ARG A 637 -24.21 -17.77 14.51
C ARG A 637 -24.28 -16.31 14.14
N PHE A 638 -24.05 -15.41 15.11
CA PHE A 638 -24.14 -13.98 14.89
C PHE A 638 -22.79 -13.28 15.05
N THR A 639 -22.64 -12.14 14.38
CA THR A 639 -21.56 -11.16 14.55
C THR A 639 -22.14 -9.76 14.51
N ASP A 640 -22.16 -9.10 15.66
CA ASP A 640 -22.81 -7.82 15.87
C ASP A 640 -21.76 -6.75 16.15
N THR A 641 -21.80 -5.66 15.39
CA THR A 641 -20.90 -4.52 15.55
C THR A 641 -21.62 -3.40 16.27
N TRP A 642 -21.10 -3.02 17.42
CA TRP A 642 -21.61 -1.98 18.30
C TRP A 642 -20.71 -0.74 18.25
N LEU A 643 -21.33 0.44 18.30
CA LEU A 643 -20.65 1.72 18.35
C LEU A 643 -21.15 2.53 19.56
N PHE A 644 -20.23 3.07 20.33
CA PHE A 644 -20.45 3.96 21.46
C PHE A 644 -20.38 5.40 20.99
N ARG A 645 -21.53 6.07 20.91
CA ARG A 645 -21.61 7.51 20.63
C ARG A 645 -22.69 8.14 21.48
N ASN A 646 -22.50 9.41 21.84
CA ASN A 646 -23.45 10.16 22.67
C ASN A 646 -23.80 9.44 23.99
N ASN A 647 -22.78 8.87 24.63
CA ASN A 647 -22.89 8.11 25.88
C ASN A 647 -23.82 6.88 25.81
N GLN A 648 -23.99 6.30 24.62
CA GLN A 648 -24.84 5.13 24.41
C GLN A 648 -24.20 4.17 23.39
N TRP A 649 -24.26 2.86 23.70
CA TRP A 649 -23.94 1.81 22.73
C TRP A 649 -25.16 1.53 21.84
N ARG A 650 -24.92 1.43 20.52
CA ARG A 650 -25.92 0.98 19.54
C ARG A 650 -25.29 0.05 18.50
N ALA A 651 -26.03 -0.98 18.10
CA ALA A 651 -25.65 -1.86 17.01
C ALA A 651 -25.73 -1.09 15.68
N ILE A 652 -24.65 -1.12 14.90
CA ILE A 652 -24.52 -0.46 13.59
C ILE A 652 -24.47 -1.46 12.43
N ALA A 653 -24.12 -2.72 12.70
CA ALA A 653 -24.23 -3.81 11.74
C ALA A 653 -24.41 -5.12 12.49
N ALA A 654 -25.10 -6.08 11.88
CA ALA A 654 -25.16 -7.45 12.38
C ALA A 654 -25.22 -8.44 11.21
N GLN A 655 -24.60 -9.59 11.41
CA GLN A 655 -24.60 -10.68 10.44
C GLN A 655 -24.96 -11.99 11.12
N ASP A 656 -26.03 -12.62 10.64
CA ASP A 656 -26.50 -13.91 11.09
C ASP A 656 -26.35 -14.97 10.01
N TYR A 657 -26.01 -16.18 10.45
CA TYR A 657 -26.01 -17.36 9.62
C TYR A 657 -26.76 -18.48 10.31
N LEU A 658 -27.80 -19.02 9.65
CA LEU A 658 -28.56 -20.13 10.20
C LEU A 658 -27.73 -21.41 10.14
N ASN A 659 -27.42 -21.99 11.31
CA ASN A 659 -26.70 -23.24 11.37
C ASN A 659 -27.62 -24.42 11.01
N ARG A 660 -27.65 -24.79 9.72
CA ARG A 660 -28.49 -25.87 9.18
C ARG A 660 -27.96 -27.29 9.44
N LYS A 661 -26.80 -27.43 10.10
CA LYS A 661 -26.25 -28.74 10.49
C LYS A 661 -26.78 -29.13 11.86
N GLN A 662 -27.95 -29.77 11.91
CA GLN A 662 -28.35 -30.70 12.97
C GLN A 662 -29.29 -31.75 12.39
#